data_AF-A0A316VIA1-F1
#
_entry.id   AF-A0A316VIA1-F1
#
_cell.length_a   1.000
_cell.length_b   1.000
_cell.length_c   1.000
_cell.angle_alpha   90.00
_cell.angle_beta   90.00
_cell.angle_gamma   90.00
#
_symmetry.space_group_name_H-M   'P 1'
#
loop_
_entity.id
_entity.type
_entity.pdbx_description
1 polymer ?
#
loop_
_entity_poly.entity_id
_entity_poly.type
_entity_poly.pdbx_seq_one_letter_code
_entity_poly.pdbx_strand_id
1 'polypeptide(L)'
;MPERDSVLRIFFPACICVSIMSKDSNLTAQQSSFQPLITEIGSYAKTAYPAYTLSALFALSAPFGFAGGRDLERIKNAAVTPRTQAIVGKVAGKTISDSLKKPSSLPPFWQLAGFAVAFGGGGYIIDQGDILNGAGTVTAWSGIYLFFNAISAIRRPSPLSLLLATSTTIGATIHGCYYFNRTSWKGAVPGLHPQKSSTPYKFAASTPGPSTKAARFATPIDASSLPKGFKVAATYAGIKAAISPVATPPGGSQTKASPKPDLALITADEPVAAAGTFTRNVFKAAPVVLSSDLLVQGSKTKAGARAKSILVNSGCANAVTGQGGYNDAKQCAQWVSELRPAKNEEDNKTLLLSTGVIGVPLPMNAIEKALPKIASGDALKNDEKSWWEVARAFMTTDTFPKLRARSFELAGRQCNMVGIDKGAGMIHPNMTGPAASASAGLHATLLGLICTDAPIEPASLQSALEAAVTKSFNCISVDGDMSTNDTIIALASGQAPASSSKNALPSGQELTRESHPEEFAIFVERLTEFCTELAHLIVRDGEGAEKFVQIHVKGAPTFADAHAIASSISTSALTKCALHGSDANWGRILCAAGYTNMRGGLVDSRTVDGTPEASQSSDFATKSWQIDPLSISVRFLKPSSAPSNSSDIVDELVVLKDGTPQKVDEAKAKALLDLEDIEIEVDLQGGTWGKGKASASATYWTCDFSKEYIAINGDYRS
;
A
#
# COMPACT_ATOMS: atom_id res chain seq x y z
N MET A 1 35.51 49.04 6.80
CA MET A 1 34.04 49.16 6.69
C MET A 1 33.56 48.20 5.62
N PRO A 2 32.96 47.06 6.00
CA PRO A 2 31.77 46.59 5.26
C PRO A 2 30.60 46.13 6.17
N GLU A 3 30.84 45.84 7.45
CA GLU A 3 29.88 45.11 8.31
C GLU A 3 28.64 45.92 8.77
N ARG A 4 28.63 47.25 8.58
CA ARG A 4 27.50 48.10 9.01
C ARG A 4 26.23 47.91 8.17
N ASP A 5 26.37 47.51 6.92
CA ASP A 5 25.23 47.38 5.99
C ASP A 5 24.41 46.11 6.25
N SER A 6 25.06 45.03 6.71
CA SER A 6 24.40 43.75 7.03
C SER A 6 23.35 43.88 8.13
N VAL A 7 23.63 44.68 9.17
CA VAL A 7 22.69 44.91 10.27
C VAL A 7 21.51 45.79 9.82
N LEU A 8 21.77 46.83 9.01
CA LEU A 8 20.71 47.70 8.47
C LEU A 8 19.74 46.94 7.54
N ARG A 9 20.24 45.97 6.77
CA ARG A 9 19.39 45.06 5.95
C ARG A 9 18.44 44.18 6.78
N ILE A 10 18.75 43.90 8.05
CA ILE A 10 17.87 43.14 8.96
C ILE A 10 16.82 44.05 9.62
N PHE A 11 17.12 45.34 9.82
CA PHE A 11 16.18 46.30 10.41
C PHE A 11 15.13 46.85 9.43
N PHE A 12 15.48 46.99 8.14
CA PHE A 12 14.55 47.54 7.13
C PHE A 12 13.24 46.72 6.96
N PRO A 13 13.28 45.36 6.90
CA PRO A 13 12.07 44.53 6.82
C PRO A 13 11.13 44.65 8.03
N ALA A 14 11.65 44.92 9.22
CA ALA A 14 10.84 45.02 10.44
C ALA A 14 9.82 46.16 10.37
N CYS A 15 10.17 47.28 9.72
CA CYS A 15 9.25 48.39 9.48
C CYS A 15 8.14 48.01 8.48
N ILE A 16 8.45 47.16 7.49
CA ILE A 16 7.51 46.72 6.45
C ILE A 16 6.45 45.77 7.02
N CYS A 17 6.83 44.84 7.91
CA CYS A 17 5.86 43.98 8.59
C CYS A 17 4.83 44.77 9.43
N VAL A 18 5.25 45.88 10.06
CA VAL A 18 4.32 46.77 10.78
C VAL A 18 3.36 47.48 9.82
N SER A 19 3.86 47.96 8.67
CA SER A 19 3.01 48.56 7.62
C SER A 19 1.99 47.58 7.03
N ILE A 20 2.36 46.31 6.83
CA ILE A 20 1.47 45.24 6.33
C ILE A 20 0.31 44.94 7.30
N MET A 21 0.46 45.24 8.59
CA MET A 21 -0.62 45.10 9.59
C MET A 21 -1.55 46.33 9.66
N SER A 22 -1.23 47.42 8.96
CA SER A 22 -2.15 48.55 8.78
C SER A 22 -3.08 48.30 7.58
N LYS A 23 -4.34 48.74 7.68
CA LYS A 23 -5.40 48.38 6.72
C LYS A 23 -5.34 49.25 5.46
N ASP A 24 -4.47 48.92 4.52
CA ASP A 24 -4.47 49.53 3.18
C ASP A 24 -4.50 48.47 2.06
N SER A 25 -5.40 48.64 1.09
CA SER A 25 -5.92 47.53 0.27
C SER A 25 -5.30 47.39 -1.13
N ASN A 26 -4.19 48.06 -1.41
CA ASN A 26 -3.57 48.15 -2.74
C ASN A 26 -2.23 47.36 -2.89
N LEU A 27 -2.09 46.24 -2.18
CA LEU A 27 -0.80 45.53 -2.03
C LEU A 27 -0.50 44.42 -3.07
N THR A 28 -1.41 44.10 -3.98
CA THR A 28 -1.21 43.05 -5.01
C THR A 28 -0.08 43.35 -6.00
N ALA A 29 0.27 44.61 -6.23
CA ALA A 29 1.38 45.00 -7.10
C ALA A 29 2.77 44.82 -6.46
N GLN A 30 2.84 44.68 -5.13
CA GLN A 30 4.11 44.67 -4.38
C GLN A 30 4.57 43.27 -3.93
N GLN A 31 3.67 42.28 -3.86
CA GLN A 31 4.01 40.93 -3.38
C GLN A 31 5.13 40.25 -4.21
N SER A 32 5.17 40.50 -5.52
CA SER A 32 6.21 39.97 -6.41
C SER A 32 7.62 40.48 -6.08
N SER A 33 7.73 41.70 -5.54
CA SER A 33 9.02 42.31 -5.16
C SER A 33 9.61 41.73 -3.88
N PHE A 34 8.77 41.20 -2.97
CA PHE A 34 9.20 40.70 -1.66
C PHE A 34 9.43 39.18 -1.60
N GLN A 35 8.98 38.43 -2.61
CA GLN A 35 9.15 36.98 -2.67
C GLN A 35 10.61 36.49 -2.50
N PRO A 36 11.65 37.15 -3.08
CA PRO A 36 13.05 36.76 -2.85
C PRO A 36 13.45 36.89 -1.37
N LEU A 37 13.06 37.99 -0.73
CA LEU A 37 13.34 38.25 0.69
C LEU A 37 12.66 37.24 1.60
N ILE A 38 11.42 36.84 1.28
CA ILE A 38 10.69 35.79 2.01
C ILE A 38 11.39 34.43 1.85
N THR A 39 11.95 34.13 0.68
CA THR A 39 12.72 32.90 0.42
C THR A 39 14.08 32.92 1.14
N GLU A 40 14.79 34.05 1.15
CA GLU A 40 16.04 34.28 1.88
C GLU A 40 15.82 34.11 3.39
N ILE A 41 14.82 34.78 3.95
CA ILE A 41 14.38 34.64 5.35
C ILE A 41 14.00 33.19 5.66
N GLY A 42 13.26 32.52 4.77
CA GLY A 42 12.88 31.11 4.88
C GLY A 42 14.04 30.12 4.77
N SER A 43 15.24 30.56 4.37
CA SER A 43 16.44 29.72 4.36
C SER A 43 17.05 29.60 5.76
N TYR A 44 17.11 30.71 6.53
CA TYR A 44 17.61 30.72 7.90
C TYR A 44 16.78 29.84 8.84
N ALA A 45 15.47 29.71 8.60
CA ALA A 45 14.56 28.84 9.35
C ALA A 45 14.92 27.35 9.31
N LYS A 46 15.78 26.92 8.37
CA LYS A 46 16.30 25.56 8.25
C LYS A 46 17.58 25.31 9.06
N THR A 47 18.06 26.29 9.80
CA THR A 47 19.32 26.22 10.56
C THR A 47 19.05 26.48 12.05
N ALA A 48 19.82 25.84 12.93
CA ALA A 48 19.69 26.06 14.38
C ALA A 48 20.26 27.42 14.84
N TYR A 49 21.09 28.06 14.00
CA TYR A 49 21.84 29.28 14.34
C TYR A 49 20.96 30.43 14.87
N PRO A 50 19.82 30.81 14.25
CA PRO A 50 18.98 31.90 14.77
C PRO A 50 18.35 31.57 16.13
N ALA A 51 18.00 30.31 16.39
CA ALA A 51 17.44 29.88 17.67
C ALA A 51 18.48 29.94 18.80
N TYR A 52 19.73 29.54 18.52
CA TYR A 52 20.84 29.71 19.45
C TYR A 52 21.22 31.19 19.65
N THR A 53 21.21 32.02 18.60
CA THR A 53 21.43 33.47 18.73
C THR A 53 20.35 34.14 19.58
N LEU A 54 19.06 33.80 19.38
CA LEU A 54 17.97 34.28 20.23
C LEU A 54 18.11 33.82 21.68
N SER A 55 18.52 32.56 21.91
CA SER A 55 18.81 32.03 23.25
C SER A 55 19.92 32.82 23.96
N ALA A 56 21.01 33.13 23.23
CA ALA A 56 22.14 33.89 23.76
C ALA A 56 21.78 35.36 24.06
N LEU A 57 21.11 36.04 23.13
CA LEU A 57 20.62 37.42 23.33
C LEU A 57 19.65 37.51 24.52
N PHE A 58 18.79 36.51 24.68
CA PHE A 58 17.87 36.42 25.81
C PHE A 58 18.60 36.20 27.13
N ALA A 59 19.57 35.27 27.19
CA ALA A 59 20.40 35.05 28.38
C ALA A 59 21.19 36.31 28.78
N LEU A 60 21.75 37.04 27.80
CA LEU A 60 22.48 38.30 28.02
C LEU A 60 21.58 39.45 28.52
N SER A 61 20.26 39.39 28.29
CA SER A 61 19.31 40.41 28.77
C SER A 61 19.01 40.34 30.28
N ALA A 62 19.32 39.20 30.92
CA ALA A 62 18.91 38.90 32.29
C ALA A 62 19.29 39.92 33.39
N PRO A 63 20.48 40.60 33.37
CA PRO A 63 20.90 41.45 34.50
C PRO A 63 20.06 42.72 34.71
N PHE A 64 19.34 43.19 33.68
CA PHE A 64 18.76 44.54 33.66
C PHE A 64 17.23 44.57 33.81
N GLY A 65 16.58 43.43 34.07
CA GLY A 65 15.12 43.29 33.90
C GLY A 65 14.22 43.66 35.09
N PHE A 66 14.69 43.60 36.35
CA PHE A 66 13.78 43.53 37.51
C PHE A 66 14.13 44.38 38.75
N ALA A 67 15.13 45.25 38.70
CA ALA A 67 15.51 46.11 39.83
C ALA A 67 14.84 47.49 39.78
N GLY A 68 13.69 47.65 40.42
CA GLY A 68 13.15 48.97 40.75
C GLY A 68 14.00 49.62 41.85
N GLY A 69 14.47 50.86 41.64
CA GLY A 69 15.45 51.55 42.51
C GLY A 69 15.03 51.89 43.95
N ARG A 70 14.01 51.23 44.51
CA ARG A 70 13.59 51.36 45.93
C ARG A 70 13.65 50.05 46.72
N ASP A 71 13.81 48.90 46.07
CA ASP A 71 13.84 47.59 46.76
C ASP A 71 15.25 47.20 47.26
N LEU A 72 16.30 47.79 46.68
CA LEU A 72 17.71 47.57 47.06
C LEU A 72 18.05 47.99 48.51
N GLU A 73 17.42 49.04 49.05
CA GLU A 73 17.60 49.40 50.46
C GLU A 73 16.86 48.47 51.42
N ARG A 74 15.66 48.01 51.04
CA ARG A 74 14.88 47.09 51.88
C ARG A 74 15.55 45.73 52.05
N ILE A 75 16.21 45.24 50.99
CA ILE A 75 16.94 43.97 51.04
C ILE A 75 18.18 44.06 51.95
N LYS A 76 18.89 45.20 51.99
CA LYS A 76 19.99 45.42 52.96
C LYS A 76 19.54 45.31 54.41
N ASN A 77 18.35 45.82 54.73
CA ASN A 77 17.86 45.89 56.12
C ASN A 77 17.13 44.62 56.60
N ALA A 78 16.84 43.67 55.71
CA ALA A 78 16.13 42.43 56.05
C ALA A 78 17.05 41.26 56.48
N ALA A 79 18.37 41.41 56.39
CA ALA A 79 19.33 40.30 56.46
C ALA A 79 19.87 39.98 57.87
N VAL A 80 19.29 40.51 58.96
CA VAL A 80 19.87 40.43 60.32
C VAL A 80 18.85 40.05 61.40
N THR A 81 18.58 38.75 61.59
CA THR A 81 18.63 38.03 62.91
C THR A 81 18.08 36.59 62.81
N PRO A 82 18.62 35.63 63.59
CA PRO A 82 18.23 34.21 63.50
C PRO A 82 17.07 33.86 64.47
N ARG A 83 15.80 34.09 64.10
CA ARG A 83 14.68 33.72 64.99
C ARG A 83 13.34 33.26 64.38
N THR A 84 13.31 32.76 63.14
CA THR A 84 12.04 32.36 62.48
C THR A 84 11.99 30.93 61.93
N GLN A 85 12.78 30.00 62.50
CA GLN A 85 12.65 28.55 62.19
C GLN A 85 11.35 27.89 62.73
N ALA A 86 10.52 28.63 63.48
CA ALA A 86 9.39 28.07 64.24
C ALA A 86 8.01 28.06 63.52
N ILE A 87 7.90 28.57 62.29
CA ILE A 87 6.61 28.74 61.58
C ILE A 87 6.53 27.95 60.25
N VAL A 88 7.17 26.78 60.21
CA VAL A 88 7.04 25.84 59.07
C VAL A 88 6.03 24.71 59.37
N GLY A 89 5.84 24.35 60.64
CA GLY A 89 5.03 23.18 61.05
C GLY A 89 3.53 23.39 61.25
N LYS A 90 2.94 24.55 60.86
CA LYS A 90 1.54 24.88 61.22
C LYS A 90 0.63 25.48 60.13
N VAL A 91 1.06 25.48 58.86
CA VAL A 91 0.22 25.95 57.72
C VAL A 91 0.10 24.87 56.62
N ALA A 92 0.37 23.61 56.97
CA ALA A 92 0.31 22.45 56.05
C ALA A 92 -1.08 21.76 55.99
N GLY A 93 -2.15 22.44 56.41
CA GLY A 93 -3.52 21.89 56.39
C GLY A 93 -4.59 22.98 56.38
N LYS A 94 -5.61 22.81 55.52
CA LYS A 94 -6.60 23.84 55.08
C LYS A 94 -5.90 25.08 54.47
N THR A 95 -5.78 25.19 53.15
CA THR A 95 -6.90 25.56 52.26
C THR A 95 -6.73 24.95 50.86
N ILE A 96 -7.42 23.84 50.61
CA ILE A 96 -7.82 23.39 49.27
C ILE A 96 -9.35 23.53 49.25
N SER A 97 -9.91 24.03 48.14
CA SER A 97 -11.09 24.91 48.13
C SER A 97 -10.79 26.28 48.76
N ASP A 98 -10.40 27.25 47.93
CA ASP A 98 -11.35 28.30 47.53
C ASP A 98 -10.79 29.19 46.39
N SER A 99 -11.55 29.23 45.30
CA SER A 99 -11.60 30.20 44.19
C SER A 99 -10.39 31.10 43.85
N LEU A 100 -9.72 30.75 42.73
CA LEU A 100 -9.58 31.64 41.54
C LEU A 100 -9.32 33.15 41.78
N LYS A 101 -8.15 33.56 42.29
CA LYS A 101 -7.71 34.97 42.25
C LYS A 101 -6.23 35.16 41.89
N LYS A 102 -6.01 35.59 40.64
CA LYS A 102 -4.74 36.03 39.99
C LYS A 102 -3.59 35.01 39.96
N PRO A 103 -2.99 34.71 38.78
CA PRO A 103 -1.70 34.04 38.73
C PRO A 103 -0.61 34.99 39.25
N SER A 104 0.03 34.64 40.37
CA SER A 104 1.32 35.20 40.75
C SER A 104 2.37 34.75 39.74
N SER A 105 3.02 35.68 39.05
CA SER A 105 4.06 35.37 38.06
C SER A 105 5.17 34.51 38.66
N LEU A 106 5.58 33.45 37.94
CA LEU A 106 6.77 32.66 38.25
C LEU A 106 7.98 33.60 38.50
N PRO A 107 8.89 33.28 39.44
CA PRO A 107 10.08 34.11 39.67
C PRO A 107 10.88 34.29 38.37
N PRO A 108 11.44 35.49 38.08
CA PRO A 108 12.04 35.79 36.77
C PRO A 108 13.06 34.75 36.28
N PHE A 109 13.88 34.22 37.20
CA PHE A 109 14.86 33.16 36.90
C PHE A 109 14.23 31.89 36.31
N TRP A 110 13.07 31.45 36.81
CA TRP A 110 12.40 30.24 36.32
C TRP A 110 11.69 30.47 34.98
N GLN A 111 11.26 31.70 34.69
CA GLN A 111 10.82 32.07 33.35
C GLN A 111 12.02 32.06 32.37
N LEU A 112 13.13 32.71 32.75
CA LEU A 112 14.38 32.78 31.98
C LEU A 112 14.91 31.38 31.62
N ALA A 113 15.02 30.48 32.60
CA ALA A 113 15.50 29.12 32.40
C ALA A 113 14.58 28.32 31.44
N GLY A 114 13.26 28.40 31.62
CA GLY A 114 12.29 27.68 30.77
C GLY A 114 12.38 28.09 29.30
N PHE A 115 12.48 29.39 29.01
CA PHE A 115 12.63 29.86 27.63
C PHE A 115 14.00 29.50 27.03
N ALA A 116 15.11 29.63 27.78
CA ALA A 116 16.43 29.24 27.29
C ALA A 116 16.49 27.75 26.90
N VAL A 117 15.87 26.87 27.70
CA VAL A 117 15.72 25.43 27.38
C VAL A 117 14.80 25.21 26.18
N ALA A 118 13.70 25.95 26.04
CA ALA A 118 12.78 25.83 24.91
C ALA A 118 13.39 26.26 23.57
N PHE A 119 14.12 27.39 23.53
CA PHE A 119 14.78 27.86 22.31
C PHE A 119 16.04 27.04 21.97
N GLY A 120 16.85 26.67 22.97
CA GLY A 120 18.00 25.78 22.78
C GLY A 120 17.58 24.37 22.34
N GLY A 121 16.55 23.81 22.97
CA GLY A 121 15.96 22.52 22.58
C GLY A 121 15.33 22.56 21.19
N GLY A 122 14.58 23.63 20.85
CA GLY A 122 14.06 23.83 19.50
C GLY A 122 15.16 23.93 18.43
N GLY A 123 16.26 24.61 18.74
CA GLY A 123 17.47 24.65 17.91
C GLY A 123 18.10 23.27 17.74
N TYR A 124 18.26 22.50 18.82
CA TYR A 124 18.79 21.13 18.78
C TYR A 124 17.91 20.19 17.94
N ILE A 125 16.59 20.29 18.06
CA ILE A 125 15.65 19.47 17.27
C ILE A 125 15.76 19.79 15.76
N ILE A 126 15.99 21.06 15.38
CA ILE A 126 16.32 21.44 13.99
C ILE A 126 17.67 20.83 13.55
N ASP A 127 18.68 20.88 14.41
CA ASP A 127 20.04 20.38 14.15
C ASP A 127 20.08 18.85 13.95
N GLN A 128 19.24 18.12 14.69
CA GLN A 128 19.01 16.67 14.52
C GLN A 128 18.09 16.33 13.33
N GLY A 129 17.72 17.31 12.48
CA GLY A 129 17.00 17.12 11.23
C GLY A 129 15.46 17.21 11.31
N ASP A 130 14.86 17.29 12.50
CA ASP A 130 13.41 17.48 12.67
C ASP A 130 13.06 18.99 12.66
N ILE A 131 13.26 19.59 11.48
CA ILE A 131 13.06 21.02 11.26
C ILE A 131 11.60 21.44 11.55
N LEU A 132 10.62 20.53 11.39
CA LEU A 132 9.21 20.85 11.62
C LEU A 132 8.86 20.94 13.11
N ASN A 133 9.22 19.94 13.92
CA ASN A 133 8.91 20.00 15.35
C ASN A 133 9.75 21.08 16.05
N GLY A 134 11.03 21.23 15.69
CA GLY A 134 11.88 22.29 16.25
C GLY A 134 11.37 23.70 15.93
N ALA A 135 10.96 23.97 14.69
CA ALA A 135 10.32 25.24 14.33
C ALA A 135 8.97 25.44 15.03
N GLY A 136 8.19 24.38 15.22
CA GLY A 136 6.94 24.41 16.00
C GLY A 136 7.18 24.80 17.47
N THR A 137 8.16 24.19 18.12
CA THR A 137 8.58 24.52 19.50
C THR A 137 9.00 25.98 19.61
N VAL A 138 9.91 26.45 18.74
CA VAL A 138 10.38 27.84 18.72
C VAL A 138 9.21 28.83 18.52
N THR A 139 8.27 28.52 17.63
CA THR A 139 7.11 29.36 17.34
C THR A 139 6.15 29.46 18.54
N ALA A 140 5.77 28.32 19.12
CA ALA A 140 4.82 28.26 20.22
C ALA A 140 5.33 29.02 21.47
N TRP A 141 6.58 28.77 21.87
CA TRP A 141 7.18 29.46 23.02
C TRP A 141 7.43 30.95 22.75
N SER A 142 7.76 31.35 21.51
CA SER A 142 7.81 32.78 21.17
C SER A 142 6.46 33.48 21.33
N GLY A 143 5.37 32.83 20.91
CA GLY A 143 4.00 33.36 21.10
C GLY A 143 3.65 33.55 22.59
N ILE A 144 3.99 32.56 23.43
CA ILE A 144 3.81 32.64 24.89
C ILE A 144 4.65 33.78 25.49
N TYR A 145 5.91 33.92 25.09
CA TYR A 145 6.78 35.02 25.56
C TYR A 145 6.21 36.40 25.21
N LEU A 146 5.76 36.58 23.96
CA LEU A 146 5.18 37.85 23.49
C LEU A 146 3.86 38.16 24.23
N PHE A 147 3.00 37.17 24.46
CA PHE A 147 1.74 37.34 25.20
C PHE A 147 1.97 37.93 26.60
N PHE A 148 2.96 37.43 27.34
CA PHE A 148 3.26 37.94 28.69
C PHE A 148 4.06 39.24 28.71
N ASN A 149 4.98 39.46 27.75
CA ASN A 149 5.95 40.57 27.83
C ASN A 149 5.61 41.78 26.95
N ALA A 150 4.90 41.63 25.83
CA ALA A 150 4.57 42.76 24.96
C ALA A 150 3.69 43.81 25.68
N ILE A 151 2.73 43.36 26.49
CA ILE A 151 1.87 44.25 27.31
C ILE A 151 2.70 45.06 28.31
N SER A 152 3.79 44.48 28.84
CA SER A 152 4.70 45.15 29.77
C SER A 152 5.62 46.15 29.05
N ALA A 153 6.17 45.78 27.90
CA ALA A 153 7.00 46.65 27.06
C ALA A 153 6.22 47.86 26.53
N ILE A 154 4.98 47.67 26.09
CA ILE A 154 4.07 48.75 25.64
C ILE A 154 3.76 49.73 26.78
N ARG A 155 3.63 49.24 28.03
CA ARG A 155 3.34 50.08 29.21
C ARG A 155 4.54 50.86 29.75
N ARG A 156 5.78 50.42 29.47
CA ARG A 156 7.02 51.10 29.85
C ARG A 156 8.12 50.83 28.80
N PRO A 157 8.11 51.53 27.65
CA PRO A 157 9.08 51.29 26.59
C PRO A 157 10.47 51.75 27.00
N SER A 158 11.39 50.80 27.20
CA SER A 158 12.84 51.03 27.16
C SER A 158 13.41 50.57 25.81
N PRO A 159 14.54 51.13 25.34
CA PRO A 159 15.16 50.69 24.08
C PRO A 159 15.49 49.19 24.06
N LEU A 160 15.95 48.64 25.19
CA LEU A 160 16.27 47.22 25.33
C LEU A 160 15.02 46.33 25.27
N SER A 161 13.94 46.69 25.98
CA SER A 161 12.67 45.94 25.93
C SER A 161 12.01 45.99 24.55
N LEU A 162 12.17 47.11 23.82
CA LEU A 162 11.66 47.25 22.46
C LEU A 162 12.47 46.36 21.49
N LEU A 163 13.81 46.44 21.55
CA LEU A 163 14.72 45.60 20.77
C LEU A 163 14.43 44.10 20.96
N LEU A 164 14.33 43.63 22.20
CA LEU A 164 14.06 42.23 22.51
C LEU A 164 12.69 41.79 21.99
N ALA A 165 11.64 42.59 22.21
CA ALA A 165 10.31 42.29 21.67
C ALA A 165 10.30 42.22 20.13
N THR A 166 11.00 43.13 19.45
CA THR A 166 11.16 43.10 17.99
C THR A 166 11.92 41.85 17.54
N SER A 167 13.05 41.50 18.17
CA SER A 167 13.82 40.29 17.83
C SER A 167 13.01 39.00 18.02
N THR A 168 12.26 38.86 19.13
CA THR A 168 11.38 37.69 19.33
C THR A 168 10.21 37.67 18.35
N THR A 169 9.63 38.82 17.99
CA THR A 169 8.57 38.90 16.97
C THR A 169 9.07 38.47 15.60
N ILE A 170 10.27 38.88 15.22
CA ILE A 170 10.93 38.45 13.98
C ILE A 170 11.15 36.93 14.03
N GLY A 171 11.79 36.39 15.07
CA GLY A 171 12.01 34.94 15.22
C GLY A 171 10.72 34.12 15.15
N ALA A 172 9.66 34.57 15.84
CA ALA A 172 8.34 33.95 15.82
C ALA A 172 7.73 33.92 14.41
N THR A 173 7.87 35.02 13.67
CA THR A 173 7.33 35.14 12.31
C THR A 173 8.11 34.25 11.34
N ILE A 174 9.43 34.19 11.45
CA ILE A 174 10.29 33.38 10.57
C ILE A 174 9.99 31.88 10.72
N HIS A 175 10.05 31.35 11.96
CA HIS A 175 9.76 29.93 12.20
C HIS A 175 8.26 29.61 12.04
N GLY A 176 7.37 30.54 12.38
CA GLY A 176 5.92 30.37 12.21
C GLY A 176 5.52 30.29 10.73
N CYS A 177 6.04 31.18 9.87
CA CYS A 177 5.80 31.10 8.43
C CYS A 177 6.37 29.81 7.81
N TYR A 178 7.50 29.30 8.31
CA TYR A 178 8.02 28.01 7.87
C TYR A 178 7.12 26.84 8.29
N TYR A 179 6.68 26.82 9.56
CA TYR A 179 5.82 25.80 10.14
C TYR A 179 4.43 25.77 9.49
N PHE A 180 3.68 26.88 9.53
CA PHE A 180 2.30 26.96 9.02
C PHE A 180 2.19 26.85 7.50
N ASN A 181 3.28 27.10 6.74
CA ASN A 181 3.26 26.87 5.29
C ASN A 181 3.50 25.39 4.93
N ARG A 182 4.02 24.57 5.85
CA ARG A 182 4.31 23.14 5.64
C ARG A 182 3.41 22.17 6.40
N THR A 183 2.67 22.62 7.43
CA THR A 183 1.66 21.81 8.13
C THR A 183 0.25 22.00 7.55
N SER A 184 -0.65 21.06 7.84
CA SER A 184 -2.04 21.02 7.35
C SER A 184 -2.97 22.09 7.95
N TRP A 185 -2.46 22.98 8.81
CA TRP A 185 -3.23 24.01 9.52
C TRP A 185 -3.85 25.11 8.62
N LYS A 186 -3.62 25.06 7.31
CA LYS A 186 -4.19 25.98 6.29
C LYS A 186 -5.72 26.00 6.21
N GLY A 187 -6.43 25.10 6.90
CA GLY A 187 -7.89 25.11 7.06
C GLY A 187 -8.39 25.35 8.50
N ALA A 188 -7.50 25.49 9.49
CA ALA A 188 -7.86 25.45 10.91
C ALA A 188 -8.39 26.77 11.50
N VAL A 189 -8.33 27.88 10.75
CA VAL A 189 -8.74 29.23 11.21
C VAL A 189 -9.87 29.77 10.33
N PRO A 190 -11.12 29.85 10.84
CA PRO A 190 -12.23 30.45 10.10
C PRO A 190 -11.93 31.89 9.68
N GLY A 191 -12.05 32.18 8.39
CA GLY A 191 -11.83 33.51 7.79
C GLY A 191 -10.57 33.65 6.94
N LEU A 192 -9.57 32.75 7.08
CA LEU A 192 -8.42 32.68 6.16
C LEU A 192 -8.77 31.80 4.94
N HIS A 193 -9.53 32.37 4.00
CA HIS A 193 -9.79 31.69 2.72
C HIS A 193 -8.49 31.49 1.92
N PRO A 194 -8.32 30.34 1.23
CA PRO A 194 -7.15 30.11 0.39
C PRO A 194 -7.15 31.09 -0.79
N GLN A 195 -6.11 31.91 -0.90
CA GLN A 195 -5.88 32.66 -2.14
C GLN A 195 -5.59 31.66 -3.28
N LYS A 196 -6.47 31.62 -4.27
CA LYS A 196 -6.17 31.01 -5.57
C LYS A 196 -5.02 31.79 -6.20
N SER A 197 -3.83 31.19 -6.28
CA SER A 197 -2.68 31.78 -6.96
C SER A 197 -2.89 31.75 -8.47
N SER A 198 -3.61 32.74 -9.01
CA SER A 198 -4.00 32.84 -10.42
C SER A 198 -2.86 33.37 -11.32
N THR A 199 -1.64 32.90 -11.10
CA THR A 199 -0.46 33.28 -11.90
C THR A 199 0.43 32.05 -12.08
N PRO A 200 0.66 31.56 -13.31
CA PRO A 200 1.48 30.38 -13.54
C PRO A 200 2.96 30.72 -13.31
N TYR A 201 3.54 30.15 -12.25
CA TYR A 201 4.99 30.17 -12.07
C TYR A 201 5.62 29.32 -13.17
N LYS A 202 6.27 29.97 -14.14
CA LYS A 202 6.97 29.27 -15.23
C LYS A 202 8.20 28.57 -14.66
N PHE A 203 8.06 27.30 -14.31
CA PHE A 203 9.19 26.39 -14.36
C PHE A 203 9.75 26.36 -15.78
N ALA A 204 11.08 26.23 -15.89
CA ALA A 204 11.72 25.94 -17.17
C ALA A 204 11.21 24.59 -17.72
N ALA A 205 11.42 24.37 -19.03
CA ALA A 205 10.88 23.28 -19.84
C ALA A 205 10.57 21.98 -19.06
N SER A 206 9.30 21.56 -19.13
CA SER A 206 8.79 20.41 -18.40
C SER A 206 9.47 19.10 -18.79
N THR A 207 10.32 18.58 -17.90
CA THR A 207 10.40 17.13 -17.73
C THR A 207 8.99 16.63 -17.38
N PRO A 208 8.43 15.63 -18.06
CA PRO A 208 7.15 15.06 -17.65
C PRO A 208 7.31 14.46 -16.24
N GLY A 209 6.36 14.77 -15.35
CA GLY A 209 6.29 14.10 -14.05
C GLY A 209 6.03 12.59 -14.22
N PRO A 210 6.37 11.76 -13.23
CA PRO A 210 6.17 10.32 -13.33
C PRO A 210 4.71 9.99 -13.63
N SER A 211 4.49 9.16 -14.65
CA SER A 211 3.15 8.78 -15.08
C SER A 211 2.44 7.93 -14.02
N THR A 212 1.14 8.21 -13.84
CA THR A 212 0.32 7.54 -12.81
C THR A 212 0.31 6.02 -13.02
N LYS A 213 0.09 5.23 -11.95
CA LYS A 213 -0.03 3.76 -12.04
C LYS A 213 -0.99 3.34 -13.16
N ALA A 214 -2.15 3.98 -13.24
CA ALA A 214 -3.11 3.81 -14.32
C ALA A 214 -2.52 4.06 -15.72
N ALA A 215 -1.81 5.19 -15.93
CA ALA A 215 -1.19 5.52 -17.21
C ALA A 215 0.00 4.61 -17.59
N ARG A 216 0.52 3.78 -16.67
CA ARG A 216 1.61 2.84 -16.92
C ARG A 216 1.15 1.38 -17.06
N PHE A 217 0.09 0.98 -16.36
CA PHE A 217 -0.29 -0.43 -16.22
C PHE A 217 -1.69 -0.78 -16.74
N ALA A 218 -2.58 0.21 -16.92
CA ALA A 218 -3.93 0.03 -17.47
C ALA A 218 -3.90 0.01 -19.01
N THR A 219 -3.11 -0.90 -19.56
CA THR A 219 -2.90 -1.07 -21.00
C THR A 219 -4.22 -1.47 -21.70
N PRO A 220 -4.55 -0.88 -22.87
CA PRO A 220 -5.60 -1.41 -23.73
C PRO A 220 -5.34 -2.86 -24.13
N ILE A 221 -6.42 -3.60 -24.41
CA ILE A 221 -6.35 -4.93 -25.02
C ILE A 221 -6.77 -4.86 -26.49
N ASP A 222 -6.30 -5.81 -27.30
CA ASP A 222 -6.64 -5.93 -28.72
C ASP A 222 -7.84 -6.89 -28.90
N ALA A 223 -8.87 -6.47 -29.63
CA ALA A 223 -10.05 -7.29 -29.95
C ALA A 223 -9.71 -8.64 -30.60
N SER A 224 -8.61 -8.75 -31.35
CA SER A 224 -8.16 -9.99 -31.98
C SER A 224 -7.62 -11.03 -30.99
N SER A 225 -7.24 -10.61 -29.77
CA SER A 225 -6.83 -11.49 -28.66
C SER A 225 -7.98 -11.87 -27.72
N LEU A 226 -9.22 -11.47 -28.00
CA LEU A 226 -10.39 -11.89 -27.20
C LEU A 226 -10.81 -13.33 -27.52
N PRO A 227 -11.12 -14.16 -26.52
CA PRO A 227 -11.55 -15.54 -26.74
C PRO A 227 -12.96 -15.63 -27.32
N LYS A 228 -13.17 -16.61 -28.20
CA LYS A 228 -14.48 -16.95 -28.76
C LYS A 228 -15.40 -17.63 -27.74
N GLY A 229 -16.70 -17.53 -27.98
CA GLY A 229 -17.74 -18.18 -27.17
C GLY A 229 -18.21 -17.42 -25.92
N PHE A 230 -17.56 -16.31 -25.56
CA PHE A 230 -17.92 -15.47 -24.42
C PHE A 230 -18.57 -14.16 -24.85
N LYS A 231 -19.48 -13.65 -24.01
CA LYS A 231 -20.04 -12.29 -24.08
C LYS A 231 -20.13 -11.73 -22.67
N VAL A 232 -19.92 -10.42 -22.53
CA VAL A 232 -19.83 -9.74 -21.23
C VAL A 232 -20.62 -8.43 -21.21
N ALA A 233 -21.07 -8.04 -20.03
CA ALA A 233 -21.72 -6.75 -19.77
C ALA A 233 -21.48 -6.31 -18.32
N ALA A 234 -21.44 -5.00 -18.09
CA ALA A 234 -21.30 -4.40 -16.77
C ALA A 234 -22.26 -3.22 -16.60
N THR A 235 -22.64 -2.94 -15.35
CA THR A 235 -23.52 -1.82 -15.01
C THR A 235 -23.26 -1.29 -13.60
N TYR A 236 -23.76 -0.09 -13.34
CA TYR A 236 -23.96 0.41 -11.99
C TYR A 236 -25.31 -0.08 -11.47
N ALA A 237 -25.28 -1.02 -10.53
CA ALA A 237 -26.44 -1.48 -9.77
C ALA A 237 -26.64 -0.63 -8.50
N GLY A 238 -25.59 0.01 -7.98
CA GLY A 238 -25.66 0.82 -6.76
C GLY A 238 -25.33 0.06 -5.48
N ILE A 239 -24.64 -1.08 -5.60
CA ILE A 239 -24.17 -1.93 -4.51
C ILE A 239 -23.21 -1.14 -3.62
N LYS A 240 -22.22 -0.46 -4.19
CA LYS A 240 -21.25 0.35 -3.43
C LYS A 240 -21.95 1.47 -2.65
N ALA A 241 -22.94 2.12 -3.26
CA ALA A 241 -23.69 3.22 -2.64
C ALA A 241 -24.68 2.76 -1.57
N ALA A 242 -25.21 1.53 -1.67
CA ALA A 242 -26.10 0.95 -0.66
C ALA A 242 -25.35 0.51 0.61
N ILE A 243 -24.09 0.07 0.47
CA ILE A 243 -23.25 -0.42 1.58
C ILE A 243 -22.46 0.72 2.24
N SER A 244 -21.88 1.62 1.44
CA SER A 244 -21.03 2.72 1.91
C SER A 244 -21.52 4.07 1.36
N PRO A 245 -22.66 4.59 1.85
CA PRO A 245 -23.22 5.85 1.38
C PRO A 245 -22.31 7.03 1.73
N VAL A 246 -21.71 7.65 0.69
CA VAL A 246 -20.87 8.85 0.85
C VAL A 246 -21.73 10.00 1.41
N ALA A 247 -21.36 10.49 2.60
CA ALA A 247 -22.03 11.62 3.22
C ALA A 247 -21.97 12.86 2.32
N THR A 248 -23.12 13.28 1.79
CA THR A 248 -23.20 14.44 0.88
C THR A 248 -22.92 15.73 1.68
N PRO A 249 -21.89 16.52 1.33
CA PRO A 249 -21.62 17.77 2.03
C PRO A 249 -22.80 18.76 1.86
N PRO A 250 -23.22 19.48 2.92
CA PRO A 250 -24.30 20.47 2.81
C PRO A 250 -23.99 21.53 1.73
N GLY A 251 -24.78 21.54 0.65
CA GLY A 251 -24.59 22.44 -0.50
C GLY A 251 -23.59 21.96 -1.57
N GLY A 252 -23.05 20.75 -1.48
CA GLY A 252 -22.16 20.17 -2.48
C GLY A 252 -22.91 19.73 -3.75
N SER A 253 -22.68 20.42 -4.88
CA SER A 253 -23.16 19.96 -6.19
C SER A 253 -22.45 18.66 -6.59
N GLN A 254 -23.20 17.59 -6.83
CA GLN A 254 -22.64 16.36 -7.39
C GLN A 254 -22.08 16.64 -8.80
N THR A 255 -20.79 16.42 -8.98
CA THR A 255 -20.14 16.48 -10.30
C THR A 255 -20.69 15.37 -11.20
N LYS A 256 -21.04 15.70 -12.45
CA LYS A 256 -21.69 14.81 -13.43
C LYS A 256 -20.81 13.67 -13.99
N ALA A 257 -20.04 13.00 -13.15
CA ALA A 257 -19.41 11.74 -13.52
C ALA A 257 -20.48 10.63 -13.52
N SER A 258 -20.52 9.82 -14.57
CA SER A 258 -21.28 8.57 -14.56
C SER A 258 -20.72 7.64 -13.46
N PRO A 259 -21.55 7.03 -12.60
CA PRO A 259 -21.06 6.16 -11.54
C PRO A 259 -20.30 4.96 -12.12
N LYS A 260 -19.20 4.55 -11.44
CA LYS A 260 -18.44 3.35 -11.80
C LYS A 260 -19.35 2.11 -11.69
N PRO A 261 -19.23 1.12 -12.57
CA PRO A 261 -19.97 -0.13 -12.42
C PRO A 261 -19.58 -0.87 -11.13
N ASP A 262 -20.51 -1.68 -10.65
CA ASP A 262 -20.37 -2.51 -9.44
C ASP A 262 -21.09 -3.87 -9.54
N LEU A 263 -21.73 -4.15 -10.68
CA LEU A 263 -22.26 -5.47 -11.06
C LEU A 263 -21.84 -5.79 -12.51
N ALA A 264 -21.35 -6.99 -12.77
CA ALA A 264 -21.02 -7.48 -14.10
C ALA A 264 -21.43 -8.94 -14.31
N LEU A 265 -21.72 -9.28 -15.56
CA LEU A 265 -22.07 -10.62 -16.02
C LEU A 265 -21.13 -11.01 -17.16
N ILE A 266 -20.47 -12.16 -17.01
CA ILE A 266 -19.77 -12.88 -18.07
C ILE A 266 -20.62 -14.12 -18.37
N THR A 267 -20.92 -14.37 -19.63
CA THR A 267 -21.74 -15.54 -20.02
C THR A 267 -21.22 -16.12 -21.33
N ALA A 268 -21.14 -17.45 -21.37
CA ALA A 268 -20.87 -18.19 -22.60
C ALA A 268 -22.17 -18.51 -23.33
N ASP A 269 -22.10 -18.75 -24.64
CA ASP A 269 -23.30 -19.12 -25.42
C ASP A 269 -23.84 -20.51 -25.02
N GLU A 270 -22.94 -21.43 -24.66
CA GLU A 270 -23.23 -22.76 -24.10
C GLU A 270 -22.38 -23.01 -22.84
N PRO A 271 -22.68 -24.02 -22.01
CA PRO A 271 -21.84 -24.38 -20.85
C PRO A 271 -20.41 -24.78 -21.27
N VAL A 272 -19.41 -24.12 -20.69
CA VAL A 272 -17.98 -24.27 -21.01
C VAL A 272 -17.23 -24.99 -19.90
N ALA A 273 -16.05 -25.56 -20.20
CA ALA A 273 -15.21 -26.19 -19.18
C ALA A 273 -14.79 -25.16 -18.13
N ALA A 274 -14.91 -25.53 -16.85
CA ALA A 274 -14.76 -24.60 -15.73
C ALA A 274 -13.85 -25.17 -14.63
N ALA A 275 -12.95 -24.32 -14.15
CA ALA A 275 -12.03 -24.58 -13.05
C ALA A 275 -12.03 -23.42 -12.06
N GLY A 276 -11.61 -23.68 -10.82
CA GLY A 276 -11.47 -22.64 -9.81
C GLY A 276 -10.46 -22.98 -8.73
N THR A 277 -9.83 -21.95 -8.17
CA THR A 277 -9.03 -22.04 -6.95
C THR A 277 -9.52 -21.02 -5.94
N PHE A 278 -9.69 -21.43 -4.68
CA PHE A 278 -10.46 -20.69 -3.68
C PHE A 278 -9.70 -20.50 -2.36
N THR A 279 -10.07 -19.47 -1.60
CA THR A 279 -9.56 -19.18 -0.25
C THR A 279 -9.62 -20.41 0.66
N ARG A 280 -8.61 -20.51 1.53
CA ARG A 280 -8.50 -21.52 2.58
C ARG A 280 -8.79 -20.95 3.97
N ASN A 281 -9.28 -19.71 4.06
CA ASN A 281 -9.81 -19.13 5.28
C ASN A 281 -10.96 -19.99 5.81
N VAL A 282 -11.13 -20.02 7.14
CA VAL A 282 -12.27 -20.68 7.78
C VAL A 282 -13.56 -19.88 7.55
N PHE A 283 -13.48 -18.55 7.44
CA PHE A 283 -14.61 -17.65 7.21
C PHE A 283 -14.99 -17.49 5.74
N LYS A 284 -15.01 -18.58 4.95
CA LYS A 284 -15.32 -18.52 3.51
C LYS A 284 -16.68 -17.84 3.27
N ALA A 285 -16.71 -16.91 2.32
CA ALA A 285 -17.91 -16.19 1.94
C ALA A 285 -18.91 -17.11 1.23
N ALA A 286 -20.19 -16.79 1.36
CA ALA A 286 -21.28 -17.48 0.68
C ALA A 286 -21.03 -17.77 -0.83
N PRO A 287 -20.59 -16.79 -1.66
CA PRO A 287 -20.30 -17.02 -3.08
C PRO A 287 -19.10 -17.96 -3.33
N VAL A 288 -18.10 -17.99 -2.43
CA VAL A 288 -16.96 -18.93 -2.52
C VAL A 288 -17.46 -20.35 -2.28
N VAL A 289 -18.23 -20.57 -1.21
CA VAL A 289 -18.76 -21.90 -0.86
C VAL A 289 -19.65 -22.41 -1.99
N LEU A 290 -20.61 -21.60 -2.46
CA LEU A 290 -21.51 -21.99 -3.54
C LEU A 290 -20.76 -22.31 -4.84
N SER A 291 -19.78 -21.49 -5.24
CA SER A 291 -19.03 -21.72 -6.49
C SER A 291 -18.13 -22.95 -6.40
N SER A 292 -17.49 -23.18 -5.24
CA SER A 292 -16.70 -24.38 -4.95
C SER A 292 -17.59 -25.64 -5.00
N ASP A 293 -18.75 -25.61 -4.34
CA ASP A 293 -19.68 -26.74 -4.31
C ASP A 293 -20.24 -27.08 -5.70
N LEU A 294 -20.54 -26.07 -6.53
CA LEU A 294 -20.99 -26.25 -7.91
C LEU A 294 -19.91 -26.94 -8.78
N LEU A 295 -18.63 -26.58 -8.62
CA LEU A 295 -17.54 -27.26 -9.32
C LEU A 295 -17.33 -28.70 -8.82
N VAL A 296 -17.42 -28.97 -7.51
CA VAL A 296 -17.32 -30.32 -6.91
C VAL A 296 -18.51 -31.21 -7.27
N GLN A 297 -19.67 -30.62 -7.55
CA GLN A 297 -20.82 -31.34 -8.12
C GLN A 297 -20.59 -31.64 -9.60
N GLY A 298 -20.17 -30.64 -10.39
CA GLY A 298 -19.88 -30.79 -11.82
C GLY A 298 -18.77 -31.83 -12.10
N SER A 299 -17.70 -31.86 -11.30
CA SER A 299 -16.58 -32.79 -11.45
C SER A 299 -16.94 -34.27 -11.19
N LYS A 300 -18.16 -34.56 -10.72
CA LYS A 300 -18.70 -35.93 -10.56
C LYS A 300 -19.57 -36.36 -11.74
N THR A 301 -19.86 -35.45 -12.68
CA THR A 301 -20.60 -35.75 -13.92
C THR A 301 -19.68 -36.27 -15.01
N LYS A 302 -20.24 -36.93 -16.03
CA LYS A 302 -19.48 -37.35 -17.22
C LYS A 302 -18.97 -36.20 -18.08
N ALA A 303 -19.54 -34.99 -17.94
CA ALA A 303 -19.13 -33.80 -18.68
C ALA A 303 -17.97 -33.04 -18.00
N GLY A 304 -17.63 -33.41 -16.76
CA GLY A 304 -16.73 -32.66 -15.89
C GLY A 304 -17.37 -31.37 -15.36
N ALA A 305 -16.59 -30.56 -14.64
CA ALA A 305 -17.07 -29.29 -14.13
C ALA A 305 -17.29 -28.28 -15.28
N ARG A 306 -18.54 -27.85 -15.48
CA ARG A 306 -18.90 -26.85 -16.49
C ARG A 306 -19.77 -25.74 -15.89
N ALA A 307 -19.64 -24.55 -16.46
CA ALA A 307 -20.42 -23.37 -16.09
C ALA A 307 -20.80 -22.58 -17.34
N LYS A 308 -21.94 -21.89 -17.29
CA LYS A 308 -22.40 -21.00 -18.37
C LYS A 308 -22.15 -19.53 -18.08
N SER A 309 -22.19 -19.11 -16.81
CA SER A 309 -22.09 -17.70 -16.44
C SER A 309 -21.26 -17.47 -15.18
N ILE A 310 -20.65 -16.29 -15.08
CA ILE A 310 -20.08 -15.71 -13.87
C ILE A 310 -20.83 -14.41 -13.57
N LEU A 311 -21.40 -14.28 -12.37
CA LEU A 311 -21.89 -13.00 -11.86
C LEU A 311 -20.85 -12.42 -10.90
N VAL A 312 -20.51 -11.13 -11.10
CA VAL A 312 -19.50 -10.43 -10.32
C VAL A 312 -20.11 -9.21 -9.67
N ASN A 313 -19.88 -9.02 -8.37
CA ASN A 313 -20.25 -7.79 -7.65
C ASN A 313 -19.08 -7.22 -6.83
N SER A 314 -19.03 -5.90 -6.69
CA SER A 314 -18.07 -5.21 -5.84
C SER A 314 -18.74 -4.21 -4.91
N GLY A 315 -18.15 -3.99 -3.73
CA GLY A 315 -18.72 -3.20 -2.62
C GLY A 315 -19.29 -4.04 -1.47
N CYS A 316 -19.69 -5.29 -1.72
CA CYS A 316 -20.12 -6.25 -0.68
C CYS A 316 -19.47 -7.61 -0.92
N ALA A 317 -18.79 -8.14 0.10
CA ALA A 317 -18.14 -9.45 0.05
C ALA A 317 -19.11 -10.63 0.21
N ASN A 318 -20.31 -10.40 0.77
CA ASN A 318 -21.24 -11.45 1.21
C ASN A 318 -20.56 -12.53 2.09
N ALA A 319 -19.78 -12.04 3.05
CA ALA A 319 -18.98 -12.84 3.97
C ALA A 319 -19.46 -12.64 5.41
N VAL A 320 -19.43 -13.70 6.23
CA VAL A 320 -19.94 -13.68 7.62
C VAL A 320 -21.43 -13.29 7.71
N THR A 321 -22.19 -13.53 6.63
CA THR A 321 -23.61 -13.21 6.45
C THR A 321 -24.55 -14.39 6.76
N GLY A 322 -24.01 -15.49 7.30
CA GLY A 322 -24.76 -16.68 7.73
C GLY A 322 -25.54 -17.37 6.60
N GLN A 323 -26.58 -18.13 6.96
CA GLN A 323 -27.43 -18.83 5.99
C GLN A 323 -28.18 -17.87 5.04
N GLY A 324 -28.47 -16.64 5.50
CA GLY A 324 -29.08 -15.60 4.66
C GLY A 324 -28.21 -15.29 3.44
N GLY A 325 -26.94 -14.95 3.66
CA GLY A 325 -26.00 -14.67 2.56
C GLY A 325 -25.79 -15.83 1.59
N TYR A 326 -25.84 -17.08 2.06
CA TYR A 326 -25.81 -18.27 1.19
C TYR A 326 -27.07 -18.39 0.32
N ASN A 327 -28.23 -18.12 0.90
CA ASN A 327 -29.49 -18.10 0.15
C ASN A 327 -29.50 -16.94 -0.88
N ASP A 328 -29.01 -15.76 -0.50
CA ASP A 328 -28.86 -14.59 -1.38
C ASP A 328 -27.93 -14.90 -2.58
N ALA A 329 -26.80 -15.54 -2.32
CA ALA A 329 -25.88 -16.02 -3.35
C ALA A 329 -26.59 -17.01 -4.31
N LYS A 330 -27.28 -18.01 -3.76
CA LYS A 330 -28.05 -18.98 -4.57
C LYS A 330 -29.12 -18.30 -5.42
N GLN A 331 -29.83 -17.31 -4.88
CA GLN A 331 -30.86 -16.57 -5.60
C GLN A 331 -30.27 -15.72 -6.74
N CYS A 332 -29.10 -15.09 -6.52
CA CYS A 332 -28.37 -14.38 -7.57
C CYS A 332 -27.95 -15.30 -8.72
N ALA A 333 -27.44 -16.49 -8.41
CA ALA A 333 -27.08 -17.50 -9.41
C ALA A 333 -28.33 -18.00 -10.18
N GLN A 334 -29.45 -18.22 -9.48
CA GLN A 334 -30.71 -18.64 -10.09
C GLN A 334 -31.25 -17.59 -11.07
N TRP A 335 -31.33 -16.31 -10.69
CA TRP A 335 -31.80 -15.24 -11.59
C TRP A 335 -30.98 -15.14 -12.88
N VAL A 336 -29.66 -15.34 -12.81
CA VAL A 336 -28.80 -15.37 -14.01
C VAL A 336 -29.10 -16.59 -14.87
N SER A 337 -29.26 -17.77 -14.27
CA SER A 337 -29.61 -19.00 -14.98
C SER A 337 -31.00 -18.95 -15.63
N GLU A 338 -31.97 -18.25 -15.02
CA GLU A 338 -33.30 -17.95 -15.58
C GLU A 338 -33.23 -16.97 -16.77
N LEU A 339 -32.38 -15.94 -16.67
CA LEU A 339 -32.20 -14.94 -17.74
C LEU A 339 -31.30 -15.43 -18.89
N ARG A 340 -30.44 -16.44 -18.66
CA ARG A 340 -29.44 -16.96 -19.61
C ARG A 340 -29.49 -18.50 -19.75
N PRO A 341 -30.65 -19.11 -20.04
CA PRO A 341 -30.82 -20.56 -20.00
C PRO A 341 -29.83 -21.32 -20.91
N ALA A 342 -29.34 -22.45 -20.41
CA ALA A 342 -28.67 -23.47 -21.21
C ALA A 342 -29.70 -24.45 -21.81
N LYS A 343 -29.30 -25.25 -22.81
CA LYS A 343 -30.16 -26.30 -23.40
C LYS A 343 -30.55 -27.38 -22.38
N ASN A 344 -29.64 -27.71 -21.49
CA ASN A 344 -29.85 -28.61 -20.36
C ASN A 344 -29.88 -27.76 -19.07
N GLU A 345 -30.90 -27.93 -18.23
CA GLU A 345 -30.99 -27.21 -16.96
C GLU A 345 -29.87 -27.62 -15.99
N GLU A 346 -29.46 -28.89 -16.00
CA GLU A 346 -28.39 -29.41 -15.15
C GLU A 346 -27.04 -28.71 -15.41
N ASP A 347 -26.73 -28.36 -16.66
CA ASP A 347 -25.48 -27.70 -17.05
C ASP A 347 -25.52 -26.16 -16.89
N ASN A 348 -26.68 -25.59 -16.52
CA ASN A 348 -26.93 -24.15 -16.47
C ASN A 348 -26.35 -23.47 -15.20
N LYS A 349 -25.09 -23.78 -14.85
CA LYS A 349 -24.46 -23.26 -13.63
C LYS A 349 -23.98 -21.82 -13.80
N THR A 350 -24.32 -20.98 -12.82
CA THR A 350 -23.74 -19.65 -12.62
C THR A 350 -22.82 -19.68 -11.40
N LEU A 351 -21.55 -19.32 -11.58
CA LEU A 351 -20.58 -19.12 -10.48
C LEU A 351 -20.56 -17.64 -10.07
N LEU A 352 -20.06 -17.35 -8.87
CA LEU A 352 -20.12 -16.01 -8.28
C LEU A 352 -18.75 -15.51 -7.81
N LEU A 353 -18.49 -14.22 -8.04
CA LEU A 353 -17.33 -13.49 -7.50
C LEU A 353 -17.82 -12.24 -6.76
N SER A 354 -17.52 -12.11 -5.48
CA SER A 354 -17.95 -10.96 -4.65
C SER A 354 -16.78 -10.37 -3.88
N THR A 355 -16.72 -9.06 -3.72
CA THR A 355 -15.67 -8.37 -2.95
C THR A 355 -16.18 -7.04 -2.36
N GLY A 356 -15.58 -6.58 -1.27
CA GLY A 356 -15.96 -5.35 -0.56
C GLY A 356 -16.15 -5.60 0.93
N VAL A 357 -17.16 -4.96 1.54
CA VAL A 357 -17.36 -5.01 2.99
C VAL A 357 -17.83 -6.39 3.46
N ILE A 358 -17.30 -6.84 4.60
CA ILE A 358 -17.62 -8.11 5.29
C ILE A 358 -18.72 -7.86 6.33
N GLY A 359 -19.58 -8.84 6.62
CA GLY A 359 -20.62 -8.76 7.65
C GLY A 359 -21.90 -8.02 7.24
N VAL A 360 -22.00 -7.55 6.00
CA VAL A 360 -23.16 -6.86 5.44
C VAL A 360 -23.84 -7.74 4.38
N PRO A 361 -25.18 -7.89 4.36
CA PRO A 361 -25.88 -8.69 3.35
C PRO A 361 -25.79 -8.08 1.94
N LEU A 362 -26.14 -8.88 0.92
CA LEU A 362 -26.24 -8.36 -0.44
C LEU A 362 -27.45 -7.42 -0.59
N PRO A 363 -27.32 -6.29 -1.32
CA PRO A 363 -28.46 -5.43 -1.63
C PRO A 363 -29.28 -6.04 -2.78
N MET A 364 -29.98 -7.15 -2.49
CA MET A 364 -30.68 -8.00 -3.46
C MET A 364 -31.62 -7.21 -4.40
N ASN A 365 -32.39 -6.27 -3.84
CA ASN A 365 -33.29 -5.37 -4.58
C ASN A 365 -32.60 -4.48 -5.63
N ALA A 366 -31.28 -4.26 -5.52
CA ALA A 366 -30.48 -3.51 -6.48
C ALA A 366 -29.94 -4.44 -7.59
N ILE A 367 -29.50 -5.64 -7.22
CA ILE A 367 -29.03 -6.69 -8.13
C ILE A 367 -30.16 -7.14 -9.06
N GLU A 368 -31.31 -7.50 -8.50
CA GLU A 368 -32.53 -7.91 -9.22
C GLU A 368 -32.93 -6.91 -10.33
N LYS A 369 -32.93 -5.61 -10.01
CA LYS A 369 -33.31 -4.53 -10.94
C LYS A 369 -32.23 -4.18 -11.98
N ALA A 370 -31.02 -4.68 -11.79
CA ALA A 370 -29.89 -4.47 -12.69
C ALA A 370 -29.67 -5.67 -13.63
N LEU A 371 -29.90 -6.90 -13.15
CA LEU A 371 -29.66 -8.15 -13.87
C LEU A 371 -30.29 -8.22 -15.28
N PRO A 372 -31.59 -7.93 -15.49
CA PRO A 372 -32.21 -7.98 -16.82
C PRO A 372 -31.54 -7.06 -17.85
N LYS A 373 -30.90 -5.97 -17.42
CA LYS A 373 -30.20 -5.04 -18.32
C LYS A 373 -28.91 -5.66 -18.85
N ILE A 374 -28.09 -6.24 -17.98
CA ILE A 374 -26.81 -6.86 -18.35
C ILE A 374 -26.94 -8.28 -18.92
N ALA A 375 -28.06 -8.97 -18.70
CA ALA A 375 -28.37 -10.25 -19.33
C ALA A 375 -28.98 -10.12 -20.75
N SER A 376 -29.36 -8.89 -21.15
CA SER A 376 -29.96 -8.62 -22.47
C SER A 376 -28.96 -8.81 -23.62
N GLY A 377 -29.46 -9.24 -24.79
CA GLY A 377 -28.62 -9.48 -25.97
C GLY A 377 -27.91 -8.23 -26.50
N ASP A 378 -28.50 -7.05 -26.34
CA ASP A 378 -27.92 -5.78 -26.81
C ASP A 378 -26.79 -5.25 -25.91
N ALA A 379 -26.78 -5.67 -24.64
CA ALA A 379 -25.73 -5.33 -23.68
C ALA A 379 -24.55 -6.30 -23.72
N LEU A 380 -24.80 -7.59 -23.99
CA LEU A 380 -23.80 -8.67 -23.96
C LEU A 380 -22.93 -8.68 -25.22
N LYS A 381 -21.65 -8.30 -25.08
CA LYS A 381 -20.72 -8.13 -26.20
C LYS A 381 -19.37 -8.80 -25.97
N ASN A 382 -18.60 -8.98 -27.03
CA ASN A 382 -17.20 -9.41 -26.95
C ASN A 382 -16.32 -8.35 -27.63
N ASP A 383 -16.19 -7.20 -26.98
CA ASP A 383 -15.38 -6.07 -27.44
C ASP A 383 -14.53 -5.49 -26.29
N GLU A 384 -13.44 -4.82 -26.64
CA GLU A 384 -12.43 -4.27 -25.72
C GLU A 384 -13.06 -3.39 -24.63
N LYS A 385 -14.03 -2.56 -25.03
CA LYS A 385 -14.75 -1.63 -24.15
C LYS A 385 -15.61 -2.37 -23.13
N SER A 386 -16.27 -3.44 -23.54
CA SER A 386 -17.14 -4.23 -22.67
C SER A 386 -16.33 -5.01 -21.63
N TRP A 387 -15.19 -5.59 -22.03
CA TRP A 387 -14.22 -6.18 -21.10
C TRP A 387 -13.60 -5.13 -20.16
N TRP A 388 -13.34 -3.90 -20.64
CA TRP A 388 -12.85 -2.80 -19.79
C TRP A 388 -13.86 -2.33 -18.74
N GLU A 389 -15.14 -2.20 -19.09
CA GLU A 389 -16.21 -1.86 -18.12
C GLU A 389 -16.44 -3.00 -17.11
N VAL A 390 -16.22 -4.27 -17.51
CA VAL A 390 -16.24 -5.42 -16.60
C VAL A 390 -15.03 -5.40 -15.66
N ALA A 391 -13.82 -5.13 -16.14
CA ALA A 391 -12.64 -4.97 -15.27
C ALA A 391 -12.86 -3.84 -14.24
N ARG A 392 -13.47 -2.73 -14.65
CA ARG A 392 -13.91 -1.65 -13.74
C ARG A 392 -14.98 -2.08 -12.73
N ALA A 393 -15.78 -3.09 -13.03
CA ALA A 393 -16.82 -3.61 -12.14
C ALA A 393 -16.28 -4.54 -11.05
N PHE A 394 -15.08 -5.11 -11.22
CA PHE A 394 -14.40 -5.86 -10.16
C PHE A 394 -13.84 -4.92 -9.07
N MET A 395 -13.25 -3.79 -9.47
CA MET A 395 -12.46 -2.88 -8.62
C MET A 395 -13.16 -2.42 -7.33
N THR A 396 -12.42 -2.37 -6.22
CA THR A 396 -12.81 -1.70 -4.96
C THR A 396 -11.92 -0.48 -4.68
N THR A 397 -10.71 -0.72 -4.16
CA THR A 397 -9.68 0.26 -3.78
C THR A 397 -8.58 0.41 -4.84
N ASP A 398 -8.57 -0.52 -5.81
CA ASP A 398 -7.72 -0.55 -7.00
C ASP A 398 -7.64 0.83 -7.69
N THR A 399 -6.42 1.30 -8.02
CA THR A 399 -6.24 2.59 -8.70
C THR A 399 -6.44 2.48 -10.21
N PHE A 400 -6.36 1.27 -10.78
CA PHE A 400 -6.63 1.01 -12.19
C PHE A 400 -7.30 -0.35 -12.48
N PRO A 401 -8.03 -0.50 -13.61
CA PRO A 401 -8.58 -1.78 -14.04
C PRO A 401 -7.45 -2.70 -14.49
N LYS A 402 -7.34 -3.88 -13.88
CA LYS A 402 -6.35 -4.89 -14.24
C LYS A 402 -6.97 -5.84 -15.25
N LEU A 403 -6.56 -5.67 -16.51
CA LEU A 403 -7.10 -6.39 -17.67
C LEU A 403 -5.94 -6.73 -18.61
N ARG A 404 -5.90 -7.97 -19.09
CA ARG A 404 -4.97 -8.45 -20.12
C ARG A 404 -5.68 -9.35 -21.11
N ALA A 405 -5.20 -9.36 -22.34
CA ALA A 405 -5.57 -10.33 -23.36
C ALA A 405 -4.31 -10.73 -24.15
N ARG A 406 -4.20 -12.01 -24.52
CA ARG A 406 -3.09 -12.55 -25.29
C ARG A 406 -3.58 -13.67 -26.22
N SER A 407 -2.91 -13.82 -27.35
CA SER A 407 -3.03 -14.98 -28.23
C SER A 407 -1.81 -15.88 -28.11
N PHE A 408 -1.98 -17.20 -28.29
CA PHE A 408 -0.93 -18.21 -28.19
C PHE A 408 -1.24 -19.41 -29.08
N GLU A 409 -0.21 -20.12 -29.55
CA GLU A 409 -0.40 -21.40 -30.25
C GLU A 409 -0.53 -22.55 -29.24
N LEU A 410 -1.47 -23.46 -29.50
CA LEU A 410 -1.69 -24.70 -28.73
C LEU A 410 -2.29 -25.75 -29.67
N ALA A 411 -1.73 -26.95 -29.71
CA ALA A 411 -2.17 -28.06 -30.58
C ALA A 411 -2.43 -27.59 -32.02
N GLY A 412 -1.48 -26.84 -32.58
CA GLY A 412 -1.53 -26.25 -33.93
C GLY A 412 -2.64 -25.22 -34.17
N ARG A 413 -3.39 -24.78 -33.15
CA ARG A 413 -4.45 -23.76 -33.24
C ARG A 413 -3.99 -22.45 -32.59
N GLN A 414 -4.35 -21.33 -33.21
CA GLN A 414 -4.29 -20.02 -32.55
C GLN A 414 -5.41 -19.92 -31.51
N CYS A 415 -5.06 -19.98 -30.23
CA CYS A 415 -5.95 -19.83 -29.09
C CYS A 415 -5.82 -18.42 -28.50
N ASN A 416 -6.88 -17.93 -27.88
CA ASN A 416 -6.97 -16.64 -27.23
C ASN A 416 -7.26 -16.80 -25.73
N MET A 417 -6.76 -15.87 -24.92
CA MET A 417 -7.14 -15.74 -23.51
C MET A 417 -7.27 -14.27 -23.10
N VAL A 418 -8.27 -13.99 -22.25
CA VAL A 418 -8.48 -12.70 -21.59
C VAL A 418 -8.57 -12.94 -20.07
N GLY A 419 -8.04 -12.00 -19.29
CA GLY A 419 -7.89 -12.12 -17.86
C GLY A 419 -8.18 -10.79 -17.17
N ILE A 420 -9.00 -10.85 -16.13
CA ILE A 420 -9.28 -9.75 -15.21
C ILE A 420 -8.90 -10.21 -13.82
N ASP A 421 -8.26 -9.35 -13.05
CA ASP A 421 -8.13 -9.52 -11.61
C ASP A 421 -8.37 -8.22 -10.81
N LYS A 422 -8.38 -8.37 -9.49
CA LYS A 422 -8.66 -7.32 -8.50
C LYS A 422 -7.86 -7.62 -7.25
N GLY A 423 -7.27 -6.59 -6.67
CA GLY A 423 -6.43 -6.66 -5.49
C GLY A 423 -5.61 -5.38 -5.34
N ALA A 424 -5.54 -4.86 -4.12
CA ALA A 424 -4.78 -3.65 -3.78
C ALA A 424 -4.40 -3.66 -2.29
N GLY A 425 -5.35 -3.99 -1.41
CA GLY A 425 -5.12 -4.30 0.00
C GLY A 425 -5.81 -5.62 0.40
N MET A 426 -5.36 -6.17 1.53
CA MET A 426 -5.59 -7.53 2.01
C MET A 426 -5.13 -8.56 0.95
N ILE A 427 -3.82 -8.82 0.81
CA ILE A 427 -3.22 -9.69 -0.23
C ILE A 427 -1.97 -10.44 0.28
N HIS A 428 -1.99 -11.78 0.21
CA HIS A 428 -0.85 -12.72 0.29
C HIS A 428 -1.25 -14.22 -0.04
N PRO A 429 -1.61 -14.59 -1.30
CA PRO A 429 -2.56 -15.70 -1.53
C PRO A 429 -2.12 -17.14 -1.22
N ASN A 430 -3.12 -17.95 -0.88
CA ASN A 430 -3.00 -19.39 -0.61
C ASN A 430 -4.31 -20.08 -1.03
N MET A 431 -4.55 -20.07 -2.33
CA MET A 431 -5.70 -20.70 -2.98
C MET A 431 -5.38 -22.13 -3.40
N THR A 432 -6.37 -23.01 -3.33
CA THR A 432 -6.29 -24.41 -3.81
C THR A 432 -7.54 -24.78 -4.59
N GLY A 433 -7.50 -25.86 -5.37
CA GLY A 433 -8.68 -26.43 -6.01
C GLY A 433 -9.78 -26.83 -5.01
N PRO A 434 -11.04 -26.95 -5.45
CA PRO A 434 -12.19 -27.06 -4.56
C PRO A 434 -12.30 -28.41 -3.84
N ALA A 435 -11.50 -29.41 -4.23
CA ALA A 435 -11.41 -30.71 -3.57
C ALA A 435 -10.25 -30.84 -2.55
N ALA A 436 -9.46 -29.77 -2.34
CA ALA A 436 -8.24 -29.83 -1.52
C ALA A 436 -8.50 -29.86 0.00
N SER A 437 -7.70 -30.65 0.72
CA SER A 437 -7.84 -30.82 2.17
C SER A 437 -7.27 -29.63 2.98
N ALA A 438 -7.87 -29.39 4.16
CA ALA A 438 -7.62 -28.24 5.01
C ALA A 438 -6.40 -28.40 5.95
N SER A 439 -5.18 -28.37 5.40
CA SER A 439 -3.97 -28.10 6.21
C SER A 439 -2.87 -27.33 5.46
N ALA A 440 -2.10 -26.51 6.19
CA ALA A 440 -1.36 -25.32 5.71
C ALA A 440 -2.27 -24.10 5.50
N GLY A 441 -1.80 -22.89 5.82
CA GLY A 441 -2.63 -21.68 5.81
C GLY A 441 -1.89 -20.40 5.42
N LEU A 442 -2.66 -19.30 5.39
CA LEU A 442 -2.30 -17.87 5.22
C LEU A 442 -1.92 -17.43 3.78
N HIS A 443 -2.37 -16.28 3.19
CA HIS A 443 -3.44 -15.29 3.56
C HIS A 443 -3.77 -14.17 2.45
N ALA A 444 -4.89 -14.02 1.65
CA ALA A 444 -5.15 -12.84 0.72
C ALA A 444 -6.51 -12.03 0.65
N THR A 445 -6.94 -11.45 -0.51
CA THR A 445 -8.28 -10.88 -0.92
C THR A 445 -8.27 -10.46 -2.39
N LEU A 446 -8.21 -11.49 -3.22
CA LEU A 446 -8.02 -11.43 -4.65
C LEU A 446 -9.23 -12.06 -5.37
N LEU A 447 -9.77 -11.35 -6.37
CA LEU A 447 -10.71 -11.94 -7.32
C LEU A 447 -10.07 -11.93 -8.71
N GLY A 448 -10.26 -12.99 -9.47
CA GLY A 448 -9.91 -12.99 -10.89
C GLY A 448 -10.69 -14.00 -11.72
N LEU A 449 -10.75 -13.71 -13.00
CA LEU A 449 -11.43 -14.50 -14.02
C LEU A 449 -10.56 -14.56 -15.27
N ILE A 450 -10.29 -15.78 -15.72
CA ILE A 450 -9.61 -16.07 -16.98
C ILE A 450 -10.61 -16.75 -17.91
N CYS A 451 -10.76 -16.24 -19.12
CA CYS A 451 -11.54 -16.88 -20.17
C CYS A 451 -10.62 -17.19 -21.35
N THR A 452 -10.68 -18.40 -21.88
CA THR A 452 -9.93 -18.84 -23.07
C THR A 452 -10.81 -19.62 -24.01
N ASP A 453 -10.53 -19.60 -25.31
CA ASP A 453 -11.18 -20.49 -26.28
C ASP A 453 -10.40 -21.76 -26.59
N ALA A 454 -9.29 -22.00 -25.88
CA ALA A 454 -8.55 -23.25 -25.93
C ALA A 454 -9.46 -24.48 -25.66
N PRO A 455 -9.35 -25.56 -26.45
CA PRO A 455 -10.11 -26.79 -26.25
C PRO A 455 -9.42 -27.67 -25.22
N ILE A 456 -9.75 -27.51 -23.93
CA ILE A 456 -9.19 -28.29 -22.81
C ILE A 456 -10.31 -28.78 -21.89
N GLU A 457 -10.20 -30.04 -21.43
CA GLU A 457 -11.23 -30.64 -20.56
C GLU A 457 -11.24 -30.02 -19.15
N PRO A 458 -12.34 -30.13 -18.39
CA PRO A 458 -12.42 -29.56 -17.04
C PRO A 458 -11.35 -30.05 -16.04
N ALA A 459 -11.00 -31.33 -16.05
CA ALA A 459 -10.05 -31.90 -15.08
C ALA A 459 -8.59 -31.46 -15.37
N SER A 460 -8.20 -31.42 -16.64
CA SER A 460 -6.93 -30.84 -17.06
C SER A 460 -6.91 -29.32 -16.88
N LEU A 461 -7.99 -28.59 -17.18
CA LEU A 461 -8.09 -27.15 -16.90
C LEU A 461 -7.91 -26.84 -15.41
N GLN A 462 -8.53 -27.63 -14.52
CA GLN A 462 -8.37 -27.52 -13.07
C GLN A 462 -6.92 -27.81 -12.64
N SER A 463 -6.31 -28.88 -13.17
CA SER A 463 -4.90 -29.22 -12.92
C SER A 463 -3.94 -28.11 -13.36
N ALA A 464 -4.18 -27.50 -14.53
CA ALA A 464 -3.38 -26.42 -15.06
C ALA A 464 -3.55 -25.12 -14.26
N LEU A 465 -4.79 -24.81 -13.85
CA LEU A 465 -5.06 -23.63 -13.03
C LEU A 465 -4.36 -23.72 -11.67
N GLU A 466 -4.42 -24.88 -11.01
CA GLU A 466 -3.71 -25.10 -9.73
C GLU A 466 -2.19 -24.96 -9.90
N ALA A 467 -1.60 -25.52 -10.96
CA ALA A 467 -0.17 -25.39 -11.24
C ALA A 467 0.24 -23.92 -11.51
N ALA A 468 -0.55 -23.19 -12.29
CA ALA A 468 -0.31 -21.78 -12.59
C ALA A 468 -0.46 -20.90 -11.35
N VAL A 469 -1.58 -21.02 -10.62
CA VAL A 469 -1.88 -20.26 -9.38
C VAL A 469 -0.79 -20.47 -8.33
N THR A 470 -0.30 -21.71 -8.18
CA THR A 470 0.77 -22.06 -7.21
C THR A 470 2.07 -21.29 -7.44
N LYS A 471 2.36 -20.86 -8.68
CA LYS A 471 3.60 -20.15 -9.05
C LYS A 471 3.41 -18.65 -9.32
N SER A 472 2.18 -18.14 -9.24
CA SER A 472 1.82 -16.77 -9.61
C SER A 472 1.07 -16.07 -8.49
N PHE A 473 -0.25 -16.24 -8.41
CA PHE A 473 -1.07 -15.62 -7.37
C PHE A 473 -0.71 -16.11 -5.97
N ASN A 474 -0.41 -17.38 -5.74
CA ASN A 474 0.08 -17.85 -4.43
C ASN A 474 1.53 -17.39 -4.11
N CYS A 475 2.15 -16.61 -5.01
CA CYS A 475 3.48 -16.02 -4.88
C CYS A 475 3.46 -14.49 -4.79
N ILE A 476 2.33 -13.84 -4.45
CA ILE A 476 2.28 -12.37 -4.23
C ILE A 476 1.92 -11.98 -2.79
N SER A 477 2.27 -10.78 -2.36
CA SER A 477 1.88 -10.18 -1.07
C SER A 477 1.81 -8.65 -1.17
N VAL A 478 0.91 -8.02 -0.41
CA VAL A 478 0.91 -6.57 -0.12
C VAL A 478 1.08 -6.34 1.38
N ASP A 479 0.39 -7.12 2.21
CA ASP A 479 0.24 -6.87 3.65
C ASP A 479 0.35 -8.15 4.49
N GLY A 480 -0.24 -9.26 4.04
CA GLY A 480 -0.18 -10.55 4.71
C GLY A 480 -1.52 -11.08 5.26
N ASP A 481 -2.68 -10.50 4.92
CA ASP A 481 -3.99 -10.83 5.54
C ASP A 481 -4.96 -11.64 4.63
N MET A 482 -5.78 -12.57 5.19
CA MET A 482 -6.67 -13.46 4.40
C MET A 482 -8.14 -13.13 4.29
N SER A 483 -8.61 -13.40 3.08
CA SER A 483 -9.93 -13.17 2.59
C SER A 483 -10.86 -14.25 3.01
N THR A 484 -12.06 -13.80 3.26
CA THR A 484 -13.27 -14.60 3.11
C THR A 484 -13.55 -14.94 1.63
N ASN A 485 -12.91 -14.30 0.65
CA ASN A 485 -13.33 -14.26 -0.76
C ASN A 485 -12.31 -14.71 -1.84
N ASP A 486 -11.06 -15.07 -1.53
CA ASP A 486 -10.04 -15.33 -2.58
C ASP A 486 -10.54 -16.33 -3.62
N THR A 487 -10.54 -15.94 -4.89
CA THR A 487 -11.04 -16.77 -5.98
C THR A 487 -10.38 -16.41 -7.30
N ILE A 488 -9.76 -17.39 -7.96
CA ILE A 488 -9.55 -17.37 -9.42
C ILE A 488 -10.48 -18.40 -10.04
N ILE A 489 -11.22 -18.02 -11.08
CA ILE A 489 -11.96 -18.94 -11.96
C ILE A 489 -11.31 -18.93 -13.34
N ALA A 490 -11.19 -20.10 -13.98
CA ALA A 490 -10.87 -20.22 -15.39
C ALA A 490 -12.02 -20.89 -16.15
N LEU A 491 -12.36 -20.34 -17.32
CA LEU A 491 -13.35 -20.89 -18.25
C LEU A 491 -12.70 -21.15 -19.62
N ALA A 492 -12.89 -22.35 -20.18
CA ALA A 492 -12.37 -22.73 -21.49
C ALA A 492 -13.50 -23.14 -22.44
N SER A 493 -13.73 -22.38 -23.52
CA SER A 493 -14.88 -22.57 -24.43
C SER A 493 -14.66 -23.59 -25.54
N GLY A 494 -13.41 -23.97 -25.83
CA GLY A 494 -13.05 -24.86 -26.94
C GLY A 494 -13.30 -24.32 -28.35
N GLN A 495 -13.70 -23.04 -28.49
CA GLN A 495 -14.06 -22.42 -29.76
C GLN A 495 -12.87 -21.84 -30.55
N ALA A 496 -11.63 -22.06 -30.09
CA ALA A 496 -10.42 -21.72 -30.84
C ALA A 496 -10.49 -22.38 -32.24
N PRO A 497 -10.28 -21.59 -33.32
CA PRO A 497 -10.54 -22.03 -34.68
C PRO A 497 -9.76 -23.30 -35.04
N ALA A 498 -10.44 -24.25 -35.68
CA ALA A 498 -9.80 -25.46 -36.18
C ALA A 498 -8.70 -25.11 -37.19
N SER A 499 -7.59 -25.83 -37.11
CA SER A 499 -6.40 -25.64 -37.93
C SER A 499 -6.25 -26.77 -38.95
N SER A 500 -5.66 -26.47 -40.10
CA SER A 500 -5.30 -27.46 -41.13
C SER A 500 -3.92 -28.08 -40.90
N SER A 501 -3.27 -27.80 -39.77
CA SER A 501 -2.03 -28.48 -39.37
C SER A 501 -2.28 -29.99 -39.15
N LYS A 502 -1.33 -30.84 -39.52
CA LYS A 502 -1.41 -32.29 -39.26
C LYS A 502 -1.42 -32.64 -37.78
N ASN A 503 -0.90 -31.74 -36.94
CA ASN A 503 -0.86 -31.89 -35.49
C ASN A 503 -2.05 -31.18 -34.81
N ALA A 504 -3.03 -30.68 -35.58
CA ALA A 504 -4.17 -29.97 -35.03
C ALA A 504 -5.10 -30.91 -34.25
N LEU A 505 -5.46 -30.54 -33.01
CA LEU A 505 -6.48 -31.26 -32.25
C LEU A 505 -7.80 -31.28 -33.05
N PRO A 506 -8.45 -32.45 -33.25
CA PRO A 506 -9.71 -32.56 -33.98
C PRO A 506 -10.82 -31.63 -33.49
N SER A 507 -11.68 -31.17 -34.41
CA SER A 507 -12.80 -30.30 -34.05
C SER A 507 -13.79 -31.04 -33.14
N GLY A 508 -14.14 -30.42 -32.00
CA GLY A 508 -15.01 -31.02 -30.98
C GLY A 508 -14.31 -31.96 -29.99
N GLN A 509 -13.00 -32.21 -30.12
CA GLN A 509 -12.20 -32.86 -29.09
C GLN A 509 -11.62 -31.82 -28.12
N GLU A 510 -11.51 -32.20 -26.85
CA GLU A 510 -10.83 -31.45 -25.79
C GLU A 510 -9.46 -32.10 -25.47
N LEU A 511 -8.46 -31.28 -25.19
CA LEU A 511 -7.11 -31.64 -24.75
C LEU A 511 -7.16 -32.17 -23.32
N THR A 512 -6.51 -33.31 -23.05
CA THR A 512 -6.32 -33.87 -21.70
C THR A 512 -4.84 -34.13 -21.41
N ARG A 513 -4.43 -34.03 -20.14
CA ARG A 513 -3.05 -34.26 -19.69
C ARG A 513 -2.55 -35.70 -19.96
N GLU A 514 -3.42 -36.71 -19.93
CA GLU A 514 -3.07 -38.10 -20.23
C GLU A 514 -2.91 -38.36 -21.74
N SER A 515 -3.69 -37.67 -22.57
CA SER A 515 -3.75 -37.93 -24.02
C SER A 515 -2.86 -37.01 -24.84
N HIS A 516 -2.54 -35.81 -24.32
CA HIS A 516 -1.77 -34.77 -24.99
C HIS A 516 -0.77 -34.11 -24.00
N PRO A 517 0.15 -34.85 -23.35
CA PRO A 517 0.97 -34.35 -22.25
C PRO A 517 1.88 -33.16 -22.63
N GLU A 518 2.39 -33.12 -23.86
CA GLU A 518 3.25 -32.03 -24.35
C GLU A 518 2.46 -30.72 -24.53
N GLU A 519 1.32 -30.78 -25.22
CA GLU A 519 0.42 -29.63 -25.40
C GLU A 519 -0.18 -29.18 -24.05
N PHE A 520 -0.44 -30.13 -23.14
CA PHE A 520 -0.85 -29.79 -21.77
C PHE A 520 0.24 -29.00 -21.04
N ALA A 521 1.52 -29.39 -21.16
CA ALA A 521 2.62 -28.63 -20.57
C ALA A 521 2.73 -27.22 -21.17
N ILE A 522 2.53 -27.06 -22.49
CA ILE A 522 2.47 -25.75 -23.16
C ILE A 522 1.31 -24.90 -22.61
N PHE A 523 0.12 -25.47 -22.43
CA PHE A 523 -1.01 -24.74 -21.84
C PHE A 523 -0.72 -24.32 -20.39
N VAL A 524 -0.11 -25.19 -19.58
CA VAL A 524 0.32 -24.87 -18.21
C VAL A 524 1.35 -23.74 -18.21
N GLU A 525 2.33 -23.74 -19.11
CA GLU A 525 3.32 -22.66 -19.26
C GLU A 525 2.62 -21.32 -19.56
N ARG A 526 1.83 -21.26 -20.64
CA ARG A 526 1.14 -20.02 -21.08
C ARG A 526 0.17 -19.49 -20.02
N LEU A 527 -0.55 -20.38 -19.33
CA LEU A 527 -1.41 -19.98 -18.21
C LEU A 527 -0.60 -19.48 -17.00
N THR A 528 0.56 -20.07 -16.71
CA THR A 528 1.45 -19.61 -15.64
C THR A 528 2.02 -18.22 -15.94
N GLU A 529 2.50 -17.98 -17.16
CA GLU A 529 2.95 -16.66 -17.62
C GLU A 529 1.85 -15.59 -17.46
N PHE A 530 0.62 -15.92 -17.89
CA PHE A 530 -0.51 -14.99 -17.88
C PHE A 530 -1.00 -14.68 -16.45
N CYS A 531 -1.14 -15.70 -15.60
CA CYS A 531 -1.44 -15.50 -14.19
C CYS A 531 -0.33 -14.70 -13.48
N THR A 532 0.93 -14.87 -13.87
CA THR A 532 2.06 -14.10 -13.31
C THR A 532 1.99 -12.62 -13.72
N GLU A 533 1.67 -12.31 -14.98
CA GLU A 533 1.44 -10.93 -15.40
C GLU A 533 0.32 -10.26 -14.60
N LEU A 534 -0.82 -10.93 -14.43
CA LEU A 534 -1.96 -10.43 -13.64
C LEU A 534 -1.54 -10.21 -12.17
N ALA A 535 -0.92 -11.21 -11.54
CA ALA A 535 -0.44 -11.14 -10.17
C ALA A 535 0.53 -9.96 -9.93
N HIS A 536 1.39 -9.63 -10.91
CA HIS A 536 2.24 -8.43 -10.85
C HIS A 536 1.44 -7.12 -10.83
N LEU A 537 0.29 -7.04 -11.50
CA LEU A 537 -0.58 -5.86 -11.48
C LEU A 537 -1.18 -5.62 -10.09
N ILE A 538 -1.50 -6.68 -9.34
CA ILE A 538 -1.96 -6.56 -7.95
C ILE A 538 -0.86 -5.98 -7.06
N VAL A 539 0.37 -6.49 -7.12
CA VAL A 539 1.48 -5.96 -6.31
C VAL A 539 1.79 -4.50 -6.68
N ARG A 540 1.81 -4.17 -7.98
CA ARG A 540 2.05 -2.80 -8.45
C ARG A 540 0.92 -1.84 -8.09
N ASP A 541 -0.32 -2.30 -8.00
CA ASP A 541 -1.47 -1.52 -7.53
C ASP A 541 -1.67 -1.58 -6.01
N GLY A 542 -0.72 -2.16 -5.27
CA GLY A 542 -0.75 -2.25 -3.82
C GLY A 542 -1.07 -0.90 -3.15
N GLU A 543 -1.89 -0.94 -2.09
CA GLU A 543 -2.37 0.25 -1.39
C GLU A 543 -1.20 1.05 -0.80
N GLY A 544 -1.01 2.26 -1.32
CA GLY A 544 0.14 3.10 -0.96
C GLY A 544 1.51 2.61 -1.47
N ALA A 545 1.60 1.51 -2.23
CA ALA A 545 2.88 0.97 -2.69
C ALA A 545 3.62 1.91 -3.65
N GLU A 546 4.91 2.14 -3.40
CA GLU A 546 5.85 2.90 -4.23
C GLU A 546 6.90 1.99 -4.91
N LYS A 547 7.03 0.72 -4.47
CA LYS A 547 8.00 -0.26 -4.98
C LYS A 547 7.32 -1.55 -5.44
N PHE A 548 7.91 -2.21 -6.45
CA PHE A 548 7.64 -3.59 -6.84
C PHE A 548 8.90 -4.43 -6.59
N VAL A 549 8.79 -5.45 -5.73
CA VAL A 549 9.93 -6.14 -5.15
C VAL A 549 9.83 -7.64 -5.42
N GLN A 550 10.78 -8.17 -6.18
CA GLN A 550 10.94 -9.60 -6.47
C GLN A 550 11.91 -10.23 -5.47
N ILE A 551 11.45 -11.21 -4.69
CA ILE A 551 12.27 -11.99 -3.75
C ILE A 551 12.47 -13.38 -4.35
N HIS A 552 13.70 -13.72 -4.71
CA HIS A 552 14.09 -15.04 -5.20
C HIS A 552 14.88 -15.80 -4.12
N VAL A 553 14.33 -16.91 -3.64
CA VAL A 553 15.00 -17.81 -2.68
C VAL A 553 15.42 -19.07 -3.40
N LYS A 554 16.70 -19.45 -3.30
CA LYS A 554 17.26 -20.64 -3.97
C LYS A 554 18.10 -21.51 -3.03
N GLY A 555 18.27 -22.78 -3.39
CA GLY A 555 19.06 -23.74 -2.61
C GLY A 555 18.31 -24.38 -1.44
N ALA A 556 16.97 -24.46 -1.53
CA ALA A 556 16.13 -25.17 -0.56
C ALA A 556 15.90 -26.64 -1.00
N PRO A 557 15.44 -27.54 -0.09
CA PRO A 557 15.11 -28.93 -0.43
C PRO A 557 13.94 -29.06 -1.39
N THR A 558 12.86 -28.31 -1.15
CA THR A 558 11.65 -28.32 -1.96
C THR A 558 11.21 -26.91 -2.37
N PHE A 559 10.33 -26.82 -3.36
CA PHE A 559 9.64 -25.57 -3.69
C PHE A 559 8.89 -25.01 -2.47
N ALA A 560 8.25 -25.86 -1.67
CA ALA A 560 7.50 -25.44 -0.49
C ALA A 560 8.41 -24.81 0.59
N ASP A 561 9.65 -25.28 0.74
CA ASP A 561 10.62 -24.70 1.66
C ASP A 561 11.09 -23.32 1.17
N ALA A 562 11.46 -23.20 -0.11
CA ALA A 562 11.85 -21.90 -0.69
C ALA A 562 10.68 -20.89 -0.66
N HIS A 563 9.47 -21.36 -0.98
CA HIS A 563 8.23 -20.56 -0.98
C HIS A 563 7.89 -20.05 0.41
N ALA A 564 7.99 -20.90 1.45
CA ALA A 564 7.77 -20.49 2.83
C ALA A 564 8.76 -19.41 3.28
N ILE A 565 10.04 -19.53 2.93
CA ILE A 565 11.07 -18.52 3.26
C ILE A 565 10.81 -17.21 2.50
N ALA A 566 10.49 -17.30 1.21
CA ALA A 566 10.21 -16.11 0.38
C ALA A 566 8.94 -15.38 0.85
N SER A 567 7.89 -16.14 1.22
CA SER A 567 6.67 -15.66 1.90
C SER A 567 6.99 -14.95 3.23
N SER A 568 7.81 -15.57 4.08
CA SER A 568 8.21 -15.01 5.39
C SER A 568 8.94 -13.67 5.24
N ILE A 569 9.80 -13.53 4.23
CA ILE A 569 10.47 -12.27 3.87
C ILE A 569 9.45 -11.26 3.28
N SER A 570 8.56 -11.70 2.40
CA SER A 570 7.63 -10.85 1.64
C SER A 570 6.53 -10.19 2.49
N THR A 571 6.23 -10.78 3.65
CA THR A 571 5.28 -10.31 4.66
C THR A 571 5.95 -9.57 5.82
N SER A 572 7.28 -9.54 5.91
CA SER A 572 7.99 -8.88 7.00
C SER A 572 7.86 -7.36 6.92
N ALA A 573 6.99 -6.79 7.77
CA ALA A 573 6.78 -5.35 7.87
C ALA A 573 8.09 -4.56 8.05
N LEU A 574 9.08 -5.10 8.78
CA LEU A 574 10.40 -4.48 8.92
C LEU A 574 11.15 -4.42 7.57
N THR A 575 11.18 -5.51 6.81
CA THR A 575 11.79 -5.55 5.46
C THR A 575 11.08 -4.59 4.51
N LYS A 576 9.74 -4.61 4.47
CA LYS A 576 8.93 -3.72 3.61
C LYS A 576 9.12 -2.23 3.97
N CYS A 577 9.26 -1.89 5.24
CA CYS A 577 9.59 -0.52 5.70
C CYS A 577 11.03 -0.11 5.36
N ALA A 578 12.00 -1.03 5.33
CA ALA A 578 13.35 -0.73 4.87
C ALA A 578 13.37 -0.43 3.37
N LEU A 579 12.63 -1.21 2.58
CA LEU A 579 12.46 -1.00 1.13
C LEU A 579 11.78 0.34 0.82
N HIS A 580 10.77 0.76 1.60
CA HIS A 580 10.19 2.11 1.52
C HIS A 580 11.25 3.20 1.80
N GLY A 581 12.10 2.98 2.81
CA GLY A 581 13.22 3.87 3.16
C GLY A 581 14.42 3.82 2.20
N SER A 582 14.42 2.91 1.21
CA SER A 582 15.57 2.59 0.35
C SER A 582 16.84 2.17 1.13
N ASP A 583 16.64 1.41 2.22
CA ASP A 583 17.64 0.84 3.12
C ASP A 583 17.93 -0.63 2.77
N ALA A 584 19.21 -0.97 2.53
CA ALA A 584 19.69 -2.27 2.06
C ALA A 584 19.73 -3.34 3.18
N ASN A 585 18.66 -3.44 3.95
CA ASN A 585 18.66 -4.05 5.28
C ASN A 585 18.60 -5.59 5.28
N TRP A 586 19.69 -6.22 4.85
CA TRP A 586 19.87 -7.68 4.88
C TRP A 586 19.65 -8.29 6.26
N GLY A 587 19.87 -7.55 7.35
CA GLY A 587 19.60 -8.01 8.72
C GLY A 587 18.12 -8.30 8.96
N ARG A 588 17.21 -7.48 8.40
CA ARG A 588 15.76 -7.71 8.45
C ARG A 588 15.33 -8.88 7.55
N ILE A 589 15.95 -9.02 6.37
CA ILE A 589 15.75 -10.16 5.46
C ILE A 589 16.16 -11.48 6.15
N LEU A 590 17.34 -11.53 6.78
CA LEU A 590 17.79 -12.70 7.54
C LEU A 590 16.92 -12.99 8.76
N CYS A 591 16.47 -11.96 9.47
CA CYS A 591 15.53 -12.12 10.59
C CYS A 591 14.24 -12.82 10.12
N ALA A 592 13.69 -12.39 8.99
CA ALA A 592 12.50 -12.97 8.41
C ALA A 592 12.70 -14.39 7.86
N ALA A 593 13.84 -14.66 7.20
CA ALA A 593 14.20 -16.02 6.81
C ALA A 593 14.36 -16.93 8.05
N GLY A 594 15.02 -16.45 9.10
CA GLY A 594 15.34 -17.21 10.32
C GLY A 594 14.14 -17.54 11.21
N TYR A 595 13.07 -16.75 11.20
CA TYR A 595 11.82 -17.09 11.91
C TYR A 595 10.83 -17.94 11.09
N THR A 596 11.18 -18.35 9.86
CA THR A 596 10.29 -19.14 9.01
C THR A 596 9.96 -20.49 9.65
N ASN A 597 8.67 -20.79 9.80
CA ASN A 597 8.19 -22.10 10.26
C ASN A 597 8.34 -23.16 9.16
N MET A 598 9.58 -23.61 8.93
CA MET A 598 9.91 -24.70 8.01
C MET A 598 9.15 -25.98 8.39
N ARG A 599 8.55 -26.66 7.40
CA ARG A 599 7.73 -27.86 7.66
C ARG A 599 8.50 -29.14 8.00
N GLY A 600 9.83 -29.07 8.06
CA GLY A 600 10.61 -29.89 8.98
C GLY A 600 10.71 -31.39 8.68
N GLY A 601 11.24 -31.75 7.52
CA GLY A 601 12.02 -33.00 7.41
C GLY A 601 11.26 -34.32 7.22
N LEU A 602 9.94 -34.33 7.00
CA LEU A 602 9.30 -35.49 6.37
C LEU A 602 9.56 -35.45 4.86
N VAL A 603 10.67 -36.07 4.45
CA VAL A 603 10.81 -36.56 3.08
C VAL A 603 9.84 -37.72 2.92
N ASP A 604 8.66 -37.43 2.36
CA ASP A 604 7.72 -38.49 1.97
C ASP A 604 8.38 -39.33 0.87
N SER A 605 8.68 -40.60 1.16
CA SER A 605 9.47 -41.47 0.30
C SER A 605 8.64 -42.04 -0.87
N ARG A 606 7.84 -41.18 -1.48
CA ARG A 606 6.95 -41.48 -2.60
C ARG A 606 7.29 -40.57 -3.76
N THR A 607 7.81 -41.18 -4.82
CA THR A 607 7.91 -40.57 -6.13
C THR A 607 6.51 -40.27 -6.68
N VAL A 608 6.42 -39.45 -7.74
CA VAL A 608 5.18 -39.12 -8.44
C VAL A 608 4.51 -40.38 -9.04
N ASP A 609 5.32 -41.42 -9.22
CA ASP A 609 5.09 -42.70 -9.87
C ASP A 609 4.47 -43.78 -8.93
N GLY A 610 4.50 -43.56 -7.61
CA GLY A 610 3.81 -44.41 -6.62
C GLY A 610 4.48 -45.74 -6.26
N THR A 611 5.71 -46.00 -6.72
CA THR A 611 6.47 -47.22 -6.40
C THR A 611 7.36 -47.05 -5.15
N PRO A 612 7.28 -47.95 -4.15
CA PRO A 612 8.17 -47.91 -3.00
C PRO A 612 9.50 -48.62 -3.29
N GLU A 613 10.64 -47.94 -3.11
CA GLU A 613 11.95 -48.60 -3.11
C GLU A 613 12.22 -49.38 -1.81
N ALA A 614 13.05 -50.41 -1.92
CA ALA A 614 13.33 -51.34 -0.81
C ALA A 614 14.35 -50.77 0.19
N SER A 615 14.09 -51.02 1.48
CA SER A 615 14.90 -50.54 2.61
C SER A 615 16.36 -51.00 2.58
N GLN A 616 17.31 -50.05 2.66
CA GLN A 616 18.72 -50.33 2.98
C GLN A 616 19.28 -49.33 4.02
N SER A 617 20.16 -49.85 4.89
CA SER A 617 21.03 -49.18 5.87
C SER A 617 20.44 -48.13 6.84
N SER A 618 20.56 -48.41 8.15
CA SER A 618 20.00 -47.61 9.25
C SER A 618 20.81 -46.39 9.70
N ASP A 619 21.92 -46.06 9.01
CA ASP A 619 22.79 -44.91 9.38
C ASP A 619 22.42 -43.60 8.67
N PHE A 620 21.50 -43.63 7.70
CA PHE A 620 20.95 -42.43 7.04
C PHE A 620 19.62 -41.96 7.65
N ALA A 621 19.49 -42.04 8.99
CA ALA A 621 18.47 -41.30 9.73
C ALA A 621 18.74 -39.79 9.58
N THR A 622 18.12 -39.18 8.58
CA THR A 622 18.56 -37.91 7.97
C THR A 622 18.65 -36.75 8.97
N LYS A 623 19.73 -35.97 8.88
CA LYS A 623 19.78 -34.63 9.48
C LYS A 623 18.64 -33.81 8.87
N SER A 624 17.67 -33.40 9.69
CA SER A 624 16.62 -32.47 9.26
C SER A 624 17.27 -31.24 8.60
N TRP A 625 16.77 -30.87 7.43
CA TRP A 625 17.29 -29.70 6.73
C TRP A 625 16.93 -28.43 7.50
N GLN A 626 17.88 -27.51 7.60
CA GLN A 626 17.73 -26.19 8.19
C GLN A 626 18.53 -25.17 7.37
N ILE A 627 18.14 -23.90 7.45
CA ILE A 627 18.99 -22.80 6.97
C ILE A 627 20.29 -22.82 7.79
N ASP A 628 21.43 -22.75 7.11
CA ASP A 628 22.74 -22.57 7.75
C ASP A 628 23.14 -21.07 7.71
N PRO A 629 23.20 -20.37 8.86
CA PRO A 629 23.61 -18.97 8.91
C PRO A 629 25.05 -18.71 8.44
N LEU A 630 25.90 -19.74 8.34
CA LEU A 630 27.30 -19.62 7.91
C LEU A 630 27.50 -19.75 6.39
N SER A 631 26.48 -20.19 5.65
CA SER A 631 26.53 -20.30 4.18
C SER A 631 25.49 -19.48 3.44
N ILE A 632 24.46 -18.94 4.12
CA ILE A 632 23.49 -18.05 3.48
C ILE A 632 24.15 -16.79 2.88
N SER A 633 23.70 -16.36 1.70
CA SER A 633 24.11 -15.12 1.03
C SER A 633 22.87 -14.30 0.63
N VAL A 634 22.98 -12.97 0.66
CA VAL A 634 21.90 -12.04 0.32
C VAL A 634 22.45 -10.95 -0.62
N ARG A 635 21.70 -10.67 -1.70
CA ARG A 635 22.07 -9.69 -2.73
C ARG A 635 20.84 -8.86 -3.12
N PHE A 636 21.06 -7.59 -3.43
CA PHE A 636 20.11 -6.81 -4.21
C PHE A 636 20.60 -6.78 -5.67
N LEU A 637 19.70 -7.03 -6.60
CA LEU A 637 19.99 -7.07 -8.03
C LEU A 637 19.22 -5.97 -8.74
N LYS A 638 19.83 -5.40 -9.77
CA LYS A 638 19.16 -4.48 -10.69
C LYS A 638 18.16 -5.27 -11.53
N PRO A 639 16.89 -4.85 -11.60
CA PRO A 639 15.88 -5.56 -12.37
C PRO A 639 16.21 -5.64 -13.86
N SER A 640 15.81 -6.74 -14.50
CA SER A 640 15.94 -6.88 -15.97
C SER A 640 15.11 -5.85 -16.77
N SER A 641 14.15 -5.18 -16.10
CA SER A 641 13.36 -4.06 -16.64
C SER A 641 14.05 -2.69 -16.56
N ALA A 642 15.13 -2.55 -15.79
CA ALA A 642 15.75 -1.26 -15.51
C ALA A 642 16.61 -0.75 -16.69
N PRO A 643 16.61 0.57 -16.97
CA PRO A 643 17.33 1.12 -18.12
C PRO A 643 18.85 0.90 -18.03
N SER A 644 19.45 0.50 -19.16
CA SER A 644 20.88 0.22 -19.31
C SER A 644 21.80 1.43 -19.06
N ASN A 645 21.27 2.65 -19.14
CA ASN A 645 22.06 3.88 -19.35
C ASN A 645 22.36 4.67 -18.06
N SER A 646 22.23 4.07 -16.88
CA SER A 646 22.69 4.67 -15.61
C SER A 646 24.02 4.05 -15.21
N SER A 647 25.09 4.85 -15.25
CA SER A 647 26.44 4.48 -14.77
C SER A 647 26.52 4.28 -13.26
N ASP A 648 25.53 4.79 -12.52
CA ASP A 648 25.59 4.99 -11.08
C ASP A 648 24.82 3.90 -10.32
N ILE A 649 24.03 3.09 -11.03
CA ILE A 649 23.29 1.94 -10.53
C ILE A 649 24.09 0.67 -10.85
N VAL A 650 24.56 -0.02 -9.82
CA VAL A 650 25.22 -1.33 -9.95
C VAL A 650 24.23 -2.42 -10.39
N ASP A 651 24.69 -3.35 -11.22
CA ASP A 651 23.85 -4.49 -11.63
C ASP A 651 23.65 -5.51 -10.49
N GLU A 652 24.64 -5.64 -9.59
CA GLU A 652 24.60 -6.47 -8.39
C GLU A 652 25.17 -5.72 -7.17
N LEU A 653 24.49 -5.83 -6.04
CA LEU A 653 24.93 -5.38 -4.72
C LEU A 653 24.92 -6.57 -3.74
N VAL A 654 26.07 -7.22 -3.58
CA VAL A 654 26.24 -8.27 -2.55
C VAL A 654 26.35 -7.62 -1.18
N VAL A 655 25.35 -7.86 -0.33
CA VAL A 655 25.25 -7.27 1.02
C VAL A 655 25.65 -8.26 2.13
N LEU A 656 25.40 -9.55 1.89
CA LEU A 656 25.85 -10.67 2.71
C LEU A 656 26.38 -11.77 1.80
N LYS A 657 27.52 -12.37 2.15
CA LYS A 657 28.08 -13.51 1.42
C LYS A 657 28.65 -14.52 2.40
N ASP A 658 28.30 -15.80 2.25
CA ASP A 658 28.79 -16.92 3.07
C ASP A 658 28.72 -16.58 4.58
N GLY A 659 27.51 -16.24 5.04
CA GLY A 659 27.21 -15.80 6.41
C GLY A 659 27.82 -14.45 6.84
N THR A 660 28.65 -13.82 6.00
CA THR A 660 29.53 -12.71 6.36
C THR A 660 29.02 -11.39 5.75
N PRO A 661 28.82 -10.32 6.56
CA PRO A 661 28.45 -9.00 6.05
C PRO A 661 29.52 -8.43 5.11
N GLN A 662 29.09 -7.85 3.99
CA GLN A 662 29.98 -7.22 3.02
C GLN A 662 30.06 -5.71 3.25
N LYS A 663 31.17 -5.08 2.82
CA LYS A 663 31.30 -3.61 2.86
C LYS A 663 30.53 -2.99 1.69
N VAL A 664 29.37 -2.44 2.00
CA VAL A 664 28.47 -1.77 1.05
C VAL A 664 28.94 -0.34 0.75
N ASP A 665 28.64 0.13 -0.46
CA ASP A 665 28.73 1.53 -0.87
C ASP A 665 27.31 2.13 -0.78
N GLU A 666 27.04 2.88 0.29
CA GLU A 666 25.70 3.37 0.62
C GLU A 666 25.08 4.24 -0.49
N ALA A 667 25.91 4.95 -1.27
CA ALA A 667 25.41 5.76 -2.38
C ALA A 667 24.89 4.88 -3.52
N LYS A 668 25.57 3.78 -3.84
CA LYS A 668 25.15 2.80 -4.86
C LYS A 668 24.00 1.92 -4.37
N ALA A 669 24.00 1.56 -3.08
CA ALA A 669 22.89 0.86 -2.46
C ALA A 669 21.61 1.68 -2.53
N LYS A 670 21.68 2.97 -2.17
CA LYS A 670 20.57 3.90 -2.34
C LYS A 670 20.18 4.08 -3.81
N ALA A 671 21.13 4.23 -4.74
CA ALA A 671 20.82 4.40 -6.16
C ALA A 671 20.08 3.19 -6.78
N LEU A 672 20.40 1.97 -6.35
CA LEU A 672 19.65 0.76 -6.72
C LEU A 672 18.27 0.75 -6.06
N LEU A 673 18.19 1.00 -4.76
CA LEU A 673 16.93 0.93 -4.00
C LEU A 673 15.98 2.11 -4.22
N ASP A 674 16.44 3.20 -4.82
CA ASP A 674 15.61 4.31 -5.29
C ASP A 674 14.77 3.94 -6.53
N LEU A 675 15.11 2.87 -7.26
CA LEU A 675 14.28 2.31 -8.33
C LEU A 675 12.88 1.90 -7.82
N GLU A 676 11.88 1.91 -8.71
CA GLU A 676 10.55 1.35 -8.41
C GLU A 676 10.60 -0.19 -8.36
N ASP A 677 11.23 -0.79 -9.36
CA ASP A 677 11.47 -2.24 -9.41
C ASP A 677 12.74 -2.58 -8.63
N ILE A 678 12.71 -3.60 -7.77
CA ILE A 678 13.84 -4.10 -7.00
C ILE A 678 13.85 -5.63 -7.05
N GLU A 679 15.01 -6.24 -7.30
CA GLU A 679 15.20 -7.69 -7.17
C GLU A 679 16.07 -8.02 -5.95
N ILE A 680 15.73 -9.08 -5.21
CA ILE A 680 16.41 -9.56 -4.00
C ILE A 680 16.69 -11.05 -4.17
N GLU A 681 17.95 -11.44 -4.10
CA GLU A 681 18.35 -12.85 -4.07
C GLU A 681 18.72 -13.27 -2.64
N VAL A 682 18.20 -14.42 -2.22
CA VAL A 682 18.65 -15.15 -1.02
C VAL A 682 19.12 -16.55 -1.43
N ASP A 683 20.43 -16.77 -1.41
CA ASP A 683 21.03 -18.07 -1.68
C ASP A 683 21.26 -18.81 -0.37
N LEU A 684 20.51 -19.89 -0.16
CA LEU A 684 20.61 -20.77 1.02
C LEU A 684 21.77 -21.76 0.90
N GLN A 685 22.38 -21.90 -0.28
CA GLN A 685 23.51 -22.80 -0.58
C GLN A 685 23.33 -24.25 -0.08
N GLY A 686 22.10 -24.76 -0.03
CA GLY A 686 21.80 -26.11 0.46
C GLY A 686 21.69 -26.23 1.98
N GLY A 687 21.84 -25.15 2.74
CA GLY A 687 21.69 -25.11 4.19
C GLY A 687 22.58 -26.14 4.91
N THR A 688 22.06 -26.79 5.96
CA THR A 688 22.78 -27.80 6.74
C THR A 688 23.15 -29.09 5.97
N TRP A 689 22.70 -29.25 4.73
CA TRP A 689 23.16 -30.31 3.81
C TRP A 689 24.36 -29.87 2.96
N GLY A 690 24.58 -28.57 2.79
CA GLY A 690 25.72 -27.98 2.08
C GLY A 690 25.54 -27.82 0.56
N LYS A 691 26.51 -27.13 -0.04
CA LYS A 691 26.41 -26.60 -1.41
C LYS A 691 26.16 -27.68 -2.46
N GLY A 692 25.13 -27.46 -3.28
CA GLY A 692 24.71 -28.39 -4.34
C GLY A 692 23.95 -29.63 -3.86
N LYS A 693 23.65 -29.77 -2.56
CA LYS A 693 22.77 -30.85 -2.04
C LYS A 693 21.28 -30.53 -2.07
N ALA A 694 20.94 -29.27 -2.30
CA ALA A 694 19.58 -28.83 -2.54
C ALA A 694 19.57 -27.72 -3.59
N SER A 695 18.58 -27.71 -4.47
CA SER A 695 18.54 -26.87 -5.67
C SER A 695 17.17 -26.24 -5.95
N ALA A 696 16.16 -26.53 -5.13
CA ALA A 696 14.84 -25.94 -5.31
C ALA A 696 14.87 -24.43 -5.02
N SER A 697 14.01 -23.70 -5.72
CA SER A 697 13.86 -22.26 -5.59
C SER A 697 12.39 -21.86 -5.70
N ALA A 698 12.08 -20.66 -5.23
CA ALA A 698 10.80 -20.01 -5.40
C ALA A 698 11.02 -18.50 -5.56
N THR A 699 10.14 -17.87 -6.33
CA THR A 699 10.08 -16.40 -6.46
C THR A 699 8.78 -15.92 -5.84
N TYR A 700 8.83 -14.77 -5.16
CA TYR A 700 7.71 -14.14 -4.48
C TYR A 700 7.74 -12.64 -4.76
N TRP A 701 6.60 -12.02 -5.04
CA TRP A 701 6.52 -10.59 -5.36
C TRP A 701 5.77 -9.83 -4.26
N THR A 702 6.32 -8.71 -3.81
CA THR A 702 5.73 -7.85 -2.78
C THR A 702 5.99 -6.38 -3.07
N CYS A 703 5.34 -5.49 -2.33
CA CYS A 703 5.63 -4.06 -2.35
C CYS A 703 6.43 -3.64 -1.11
N ASP A 704 6.79 -2.37 -1.03
CA ASP A 704 7.19 -1.71 0.20
C ASP A 704 6.01 -1.55 1.19
N PHE A 705 6.27 -0.94 2.36
CA PHE A 705 5.23 -0.58 3.33
C PHE A 705 5.35 0.91 3.62
N SER A 706 4.48 1.70 2.97
CA SER A 706 4.49 3.16 3.03
C SER A 706 3.54 3.70 4.10
N LYS A 707 3.64 5.02 4.32
CA LYS A 707 2.70 5.77 5.19
C LYS A 707 1.30 5.85 4.58
N GLU A 708 1.18 5.78 3.26
CA GLU A 708 -0.10 5.90 2.55
C GLU A 708 -0.99 4.67 2.77
N TYR A 709 -0.40 3.46 2.88
CA TYR A 709 -1.14 2.26 3.31
C TYR A 709 -1.86 2.49 4.64
N ILE A 710 -1.17 3.10 5.61
CA ILE A 710 -1.70 3.39 6.95
C ILE A 710 -2.78 4.47 6.90
N ALA A 711 -2.66 5.45 6.00
CA ALA A 711 -3.71 6.45 5.79
C ALA A 711 -4.98 5.80 5.20
N ILE A 712 -4.84 5.05 4.10
CA ILE A 712 -5.94 4.35 3.42
C ILE A 712 -6.71 3.46 4.40
N ASN A 713 -6.00 2.57 5.11
CA ASN A 713 -6.62 1.58 5.99
C ASN A 713 -6.98 2.13 7.39
N GLY A 714 -6.33 3.21 7.83
CA GLY A 714 -6.64 3.90 9.10
C GLY A 714 -7.87 4.81 9.02
N ASP A 715 -8.16 5.39 7.85
CA ASP A 715 -9.38 6.18 7.61
C ASP A 715 -10.57 5.32 7.15
N TYR A 716 -10.32 4.13 6.60
CA TYR A 716 -11.38 3.19 6.22
C TYR A 716 -12.26 2.78 7.41
N ARG A 717 -13.57 2.64 7.18
CA ARG A 717 -14.52 2.11 8.15
C ARG A 717 -15.26 0.94 7.50
N SER A 718 -14.78 -0.26 7.80
CA SER A 718 -15.38 -1.56 7.45
C SER A 718 -16.65 -1.82 8.25
#